data_AF-A0A094GB11-F1
#
_entry.id   AF-A0A094GB11-F1
#
_cell.length_a   1.000
_cell.length_b   1.000
_cell.length_c   1.000
_cell.angle_alpha   90.00
_cell.angle_beta   90.00
_cell.angle_gamma   90.00
#
_symmetry.space_group_name_H-M   'P 1'
#
loop_
_entity.id
_entity.type
_entity.pdbx_description
1 polymer ?
#
loop_
_entity_poly.entity_id
_entity_poly.type
_entity_poly.pdbx_seq_one_letter_code
_entity_poly.pdbx_strand_id
1 'polypeptide(L)'
;MATIQETRGSLSLAGEAVNALAAGAIRDLKLKEPNLQIQTTPFHITLVTKDEKRNLSPAALASLARFSGSGVPETGVFHSLGTACIKRNGGDIAFIVVIWVSGQQFRKRLGLPPKDFHITVSANDDHDIDKSITCLRAGEFDVQNASLECLDHLTFTLHNAGRYLDAKAYSQEILLKDPESSKGWLRLADASLQLEDFKVSMLAYAQAWQTSENDKVSAYTLRMLHKCSPGTEWGPLLQEEELGQLEIVPKQIRQRLLKPWPKDLRQSVADLGVPPSLCLESRRHLSIPDSIGFFALPRFFRWLVPFKIAVMSTPRNGRDIRALSSDSIGIKTVLTLTEEEPLDASWFNARVKNVFLPIRNYYPPSIEQMDIAMRILTDEESLPVLIHCGGGKGRAGSIAACYMAACGFDKPNLQSTDWQPAMSAQDSISKLRAIRPGSIETEQQEAFISKWVSVLWKRQSIFPAPVPEPPACALDIAGKLDGAVDFLMLVGIPGSGKSWVAKSLIARDPRWTYVSQDESNRSACETAVSRSKGKLILDRCNTSAADRKFWLQLADVKNAVCVLFDYDADLCVSRAQQRADHPTLPPGSRVVNAVKQMVEQFSAPEAKEGFKAVLTVKSFAAADDLISCLSPTIGLLKFPRTAHLIDLGAIGSDDILLPCAPIPTTGCTVVITEKIDGANMGFSLSSDRQLLVQNRSHFVNSSSHSQFKKLDSWIERHREELFELLNRDKYFPQRFILYGEWMHAVHSVSYNALPDRFLAFDLFDRGEGKFVDRDTLETLLNGTGIHITKVMEKMATIPTDSELRELVQKKSAFAEGRVEGVVVKIEDKGWVKWRGKVVRGDFLAGNQHWSKNVIQENGILATNVAGLNITS
;
A
#
# COMPACT_ATOMS: atom_id res chain seq x y z
N MET A 1 -46.56 8.28 -32.31
CA MET A 1 -45.07 8.16 -32.43
C MET A 1 -44.51 9.31 -33.27
N ALA A 2 -43.22 9.65 -33.11
CA ALA A 2 -42.52 10.61 -33.99
C ALA A 2 -41.73 9.87 -35.07
N THR A 3 -41.73 10.39 -36.29
CA THR A 3 -41.05 9.81 -37.46
C THR A 3 -40.30 10.88 -38.23
N ILE A 4 -39.14 10.52 -38.78
CA ILE A 4 -38.38 11.41 -39.66
C ILE A 4 -39.07 11.41 -41.02
N GLN A 5 -39.47 12.58 -41.49
CA GLN A 5 -40.16 12.75 -42.77
C GLN A 5 -39.57 13.91 -43.57
N GLU A 6 -39.64 13.81 -44.89
CA GLU A 6 -39.28 14.90 -45.79
C GLU A 6 -40.48 15.81 -46.01
N THR A 7 -40.33 17.10 -45.76
CA THR A 7 -41.41 18.09 -45.93
C THR A 7 -40.83 19.35 -46.55
N ARG A 8 -41.37 19.80 -47.70
CA ARG A 8 -40.95 21.03 -48.40
C ARG A 8 -39.43 21.13 -48.69
N GLY A 9 -38.76 19.99 -48.83
CA GLY A 9 -37.33 19.90 -49.16
C GLY A 9 -36.38 19.94 -47.96
N SER A 10 -36.89 20.01 -46.72
CA SER A 10 -36.13 19.76 -45.49
C SER A 10 -36.47 18.38 -44.92
N LEU A 11 -35.56 17.84 -44.10
CA LEU A 11 -35.77 16.60 -43.36
C LEU A 11 -36.05 16.95 -41.90
N SER A 12 -37.18 16.50 -41.36
CA SER A 12 -37.65 16.90 -40.05
C SER A 12 -38.26 15.74 -39.27
N LEU A 13 -38.12 15.75 -37.95
CA LEU A 13 -38.83 14.85 -37.05
C LEU A 13 -40.21 15.46 -36.75
N ALA A 14 -41.28 14.74 -37.08
CA ALA A 14 -42.65 15.18 -36.88
C ALA A 14 -43.54 14.00 -36.45
N GLY A 15 -44.76 14.30 -36.02
CA GLY A 15 -45.73 13.29 -35.59
C GLY A 15 -46.38 13.63 -34.26
N GLU A 16 -47.17 12.70 -33.75
CA GLU A 16 -48.03 12.92 -32.58
C GLU A 16 -47.27 13.38 -31.33
N ALA A 17 -46.09 12.81 -31.07
CA ALA A 17 -45.29 13.18 -29.90
C ALA A 17 -44.76 14.63 -29.97
N VAL A 18 -44.37 15.10 -31.16
CA VAL A 18 -43.93 16.49 -31.37
C VAL A 18 -45.10 17.46 -31.22
N ASN A 19 -46.26 17.09 -31.78
CA ASN A 19 -47.48 17.88 -31.67
C ASN A 19 -48.00 17.97 -30.22
N ALA A 20 -47.90 16.88 -29.45
CA ALA A 20 -48.31 16.85 -28.05
C ALA A 20 -47.46 17.80 -27.19
N LEU A 21 -46.14 17.81 -27.38
CA LEU A 21 -45.24 18.76 -26.71
C LEU A 21 -45.58 20.21 -27.07
N ALA A 22 -45.79 20.50 -28.36
CA ALA A 22 -46.19 21.82 -28.81
C ALA A 22 -47.52 22.27 -28.20
N ALA A 23 -48.53 21.41 -28.18
CA ALA A 23 -49.83 21.72 -27.58
C ALA A 23 -49.73 22.01 -26.08
N GLY A 24 -48.91 21.26 -25.34
CA GLY A 24 -48.61 21.53 -23.93
C GLY A 24 -47.98 22.91 -23.73
N ALA A 25 -46.87 23.17 -24.42
CA ALA A 25 -46.16 24.44 -24.38
C ALA A 25 -47.03 25.65 -24.74
N ILE A 26 -47.92 25.52 -25.74
CA ILE A 26 -48.84 26.60 -26.14
C ILE A 26 -49.80 26.96 -25.01
N ARG A 27 -50.32 25.97 -24.28
CA ARG A 27 -51.23 26.23 -23.15
C ARG A 27 -50.52 27.06 -22.08
N ASP A 28 -49.30 26.69 -21.74
CA ASP A 28 -48.51 27.39 -20.70
C ASP A 28 -48.06 28.77 -21.17
N LEU A 29 -47.63 28.90 -22.43
CA LEU A 29 -47.22 30.18 -23.02
C LEU A 29 -48.39 31.15 -23.13
N LYS A 30 -49.60 30.71 -23.50
CA LYS A 30 -50.77 31.60 -23.57
C LYS A 30 -51.20 32.15 -22.21
N LEU A 31 -50.91 31.45 -21.12
CA LEU A 31 -51.14 31.97 -19.76
C LEU A 31 -50.15 33.10 -19.43
N LYS A 32 -48.90 32.97 -19.87
CA LYS A 32 -47.83 33.95 -19.61
C LYS A 32 -47.87 35.14 -20.58
N GLU A 33 -48.23 34.89 -21.83
CA GLU A 33 -48.17 35.84 -22.96
C GLU A 33 -49.44 35.74 -23.81
N PRO A 34 -50.57 36.34 -23.39
CA PRO A 34 -51.88 36.13 -24.01
C PRO A 34 -51.98 36.58 -25.47
N ASN A 35 -51.15 37.54 -25.87
CA ASN A 35 -51.15 38.16 -27.19
C ASN A 35 -50.24 37.46 -28.21
N LEU A 36 -49.59 36.34 -27.83
CA LEU A 36 -48.67 35.61 -28.71
C LEU A 36 -49.43 34.93 -29.86
N GLN A 37 -49.05 35.25 -31.10
CA GLN A 37 -49.57 34.58 -32.29
C GLN A 37 -48.89 33.23 -32.49
N ILE A 38 -49.67 32.16 -32.59
CA ILE A 38 -49.19 30.78 -32.73
C ILE A 38 -49.18 30.36 -34.21
N GLN A 39 -48.19 29.57 -34.62
CA GLN A 39 -48.15 29.07 -36.01
C GLN A 39 -49.30 28.12 -36.34
N THR A 40 -49.69 28.09 -37.62
CA THR A 40 -50.74 27.23 -38.15
C THR A 40 -50.22 26.01 -38.91
N THR A 41 -48.89 25.91 -39.09
CA THR A 41 -48.23 24.77 -39.74
C THR A 41 -47.96 23.63 -38.77
N PRO A 42 -47.85 22.37 -39.26
CA PRO A 42 -47.51 21.23 -38.41
C PRO A 42 -46.16 21.41 -37.69
N PHE A 43 -46.15 21.09 -36.40
CA PHE A 43 -44.94 21.18 -35.57
C PHE A 43 -43.94 20.11 -35.95
N HIS A 44 -42.67 20.50 -36.01
CA HIS A 44 -41.58 19.63 -36.41
C HIS A 44 -40.26 20.11 -35.80
N ILE A 45 -39.29 19.20 -35.68
CA ILE A 45 -37.90 19.50 -35.34
C ILE A 45 -37.08 19.34 -36.62
N THR A 46 -36.49 20.43 -37.11
CA THR A 46 -35.73 20.39 -38.38
C THR A 46 -34.37 19.73 -38.19
N LEU A 47 -34.20 18.54 -38.77
CA LEU A 47 -32.95 17.77 -38.74
C LEU A 47 -31.93 18.25 -39.76
N VAL A 48 -32.38 18.50 -41.01
CA VAL A 48 -31.57 19.02 -42.12
C VAL A 48 -32.36 20.10 -42.84
N THR A 49 -31.81 21.30 -42.99
CA THR A 49 -32.47 22.40 -43.72
C THR A 49 -32.42 22.14 -45.23
N LYS A 50 -33.25 22.89 -45.98
CA LYS A 50 -33.29 22.80 -47.45
C LYS A 50 -31.93 23.15 -48.08
N ASP A 51 -31.23 24.13 -47.53
CA ASP A 51 -29.94 24.58 -48.03
C ASP A 51 -28.81 23.64 -47.62
N GLU A 52 -28.84 23.10 -46.40
CA GLU A 52 -27.92 22.03 -45.99
C GLU A 52 -28.04 20.82 -46.90
N LYS A 53 -29.27 20.38 -47.19
CA LYS A 53 -29.55 19.23 -48.06
C LYS A 53 -29.01 19.41 -49.48
N ARG A 54 -29.11 20.62 -50.04
CA ARG A 54 -28.59 20.95 -51.38
C ARG A 54 -27.07 20.84 -51.48
N ASN A 55 -26.37 21.05 -50.36
CA ASN A 55 -24.92 21.07 -50.28
C ASN A 55 -24.32 19.74 -49.77
N LEU A 56 -25.14 18.71 -49.54
CA LEU A 56 -24.66 17.39 -49.13
C LEU A 56 -23.92 16.68 -50.26
N SER A 57 -22.87 15.94 -49.90
CA SER A 57 -22.15 15.10 -50.85
C SER A 57 -23.03 13.95 -51.38
N PRO A 58 -22.74 13.39 -52.57
CA PRO A 58 -23.47 12.23 -53.09
C PRO A 58 -23.49 11.03 -52.12
N ALA A 59 -22.42 10.82 -51.36
CA ALA A 59 -22.34 9.79 -50.32
C ALA A 59 -23.27 10.10 -49.13
N ALA A 60 -23.34 11.35 -48.69
CA ALA A 60 -24.25 11.78 -47.62
C ALA A 60 -25.72 11.70 -48.06
N LEU A 61 -26.03 12.03 -49.32
CA LEU A 61 -27.36 11.86 -49.91
C LEU A 61 -27.77 10.39 -50.00
N ALA A 62 -26.86 9.50 -50.39
CA ALA A 62 -27.11 8.06 -50.42
C ALA A 62 -27.29 7.46 -49.01
N SER A 63 -26.56 7.99 -48.02
CA SER A 63 -26.81 7.67 -46.61
C SER A 63 -28.22 8.09 -46.20
N LEU A 64 -28.59 9.34 -46.49
CA LEU A 64 -29.90 9.94 -46.17
C LEU A 64 -31.08 9.16 -46.78
N ALA A 65 -30.95 8.65 -48.01
CA ALA A 65 -31.98 7.85 -48.68
C ALA A 65 -32.30 6.51 -47.98
N ARG A 66 -31.35 5.96 -47.20
CA ARG A 66 -31.58 4.74 -46.40
C ARG A 66 -32.44 5.01 -45.16
N PHE A 67 -32.54 6.27 -44.72
CA PHE A 67 -33.28 6.67 -43.52
C PHE A 67 -34.72 7.10 -43.79
N SER A 68 -35.05 7.44 -45.04
CA SER A 68 -36.40 7.75 -45.49
C SER A 68 -37.17 6.51 -46.01
N GLY A 69 -36.55 5.32 -46.01
CA GLY A 69 -37.15 4.04 -46.43
C GLY A 69 -37.75 3.19 -45.30
N SER A 70 -38.51 2.15 -45.65
CA SER A 70 -39.15 1.20 -44.73
C SER A 70 -38.13 0.29 -44.03
N GLY A 71 -37.54 0.80 -42.95
CA GLY A 71 -36.52 0.13 -42.14
C GLY A 71 -35.89 1.11 -41.14
N VAL A 72 -36.71 1.97 -40.55
CA VAL A 72 -36.30 3.17 -39.80
C VAL A 72 -35.43 2.76 -38.59
N PRO A 73 -34.17 3.23 -38.50
CA PRO A 73 -33.42 3.10 -37.25
C PRO A 73 -34.09 3.95 -36.18
N GLU A 74 -34.14 3.45 -34.94
CA GLU A 74 -34.79 4.12 -33.81
C GLU A 74 -34.50 5.62 -33.82
N THR A 75 -35.55 6.45 -33.89
CA THR A 75 -35.43 7.91 -33.82
C THR A 75 -34.73 8.37 -32.53
N GLY A 76 -34.56 7.46 -31.56
CA GLY A 76 -34.05 7.75 -30.23
C GLY A 76 -35.02 8.60 -29.43
N VAL A 77 -34.63 8.86 -28.18
CA VAL A 77 -35.37 9.74 -27.29
C VAL A 77 -34.96 11.19 -27.54
N PHE A 78 -35.93 12.09 -27.54
CA PHE A 78 -35.72 13.54 -27.54
C PHE A 78 -36.44 14.15 -26.33
N HIS A 79 -35.85 15.18 -25.75
CA HIS A 79 -36.32 15.80 -24.52
C HIS A 79 -36.65 17.27 -24.76
N SER A 80 -37.81 17.71 -24.26
CA SER A 80 -38.16 19.13 -24.17
C SER A 80 -37.59 19.69 -22.87
N LEU A 81 -36.78 20.75 -22.95
CA LEU A 81 -36.19 21.39 -21.76
C LEU A 81 -37.02 22.57 -21.23
N GLY A 82 -37.91 23.12 -22.05
CA GLY A 82 -38.71 24.29 -21.68
C GLY A 82 -38.99 25.19 -22.88
N THR A 83 -39.72 26.27 -22.62
CA THR A 83 -40.13 27.25 -23.63
C THR A 83 -39.33 28.54 -23.50
N ALA A 84 -38.76 29.01 -24.59
CA ALA A 84 -38.17 30.34 -24.71
C ALA A 84 -39.12 31.28 -25.45
N CYS A 85 -39.17 32.54 -25.03
CA CYS A 85 -39.90 33.61 -25.72
C CYS A 85 -39.03 34.87 -25.80
N ILE A 86 -38.71 35.28 -27.02
CA ILE A 86 -37.85 36.44 -27.33
C ILE A 86 -38.72 37.55 -27.91
N LYS A 87 -38.71 38.70 -27.24
CA LYS A 87 -39.46 39.90 -27.66
C LYS A 87 -38.72 40.61 -28.79
N ARG A 88 -39.42 40.96 -29.87
CA ARG A 88 -38.87 41.69 -31.03
C ARG A 88 -39.86 42.72 -31.54
N ASN A 89 -39.36 43.82 -32.09
CA ASN A 89 -40.19 44.89 -32.68
C ASN A 89 -41.03 44.41 -33.89
N GLY A 90 -40.62 43.31 -34.54
CA GLY A 90 -41.34 42.67 -35.66
C GLY A 90 -42.28 41.53 -35.25
N GLY A 91 -42.48 41.30 -33.95
CA GLY A 91 -43.33 40.24 -33.39
C GLY A 91 -42.54 39.18 -32.63
N ASP A 92 -43.15 38.65 -31.57
CA ASP A 92 -42.50 37.75 -30.62
C ASP A 92 -42.20 36.39 -31.24
N ILE A 93 -41.04 35.82 -30.87
CA ILE A 93 -40.59 34.50 -31.30
C ILE A 93 -40.59 33.58 -30.08
N ALA A 94 -41.37 32.51 -30.13
CA ALA A 94 -41.48 31.51 -29.10
C ALA A 94 -41.18 30.13 -29.66
N PHE A 95 -40.36 29.35 -28.95
CA PHE A 95 -39.96 28.01 -29.34
C PHE A 95 -39.68 27.13 -28.12
N ILE A 96 -39.78 25.82 -28.32
CA ILE A 96 -39.40 24.81 -27.33
C ILE A 96 -37.96 24.41 -27.60
N VAL A 97 -37.10 24.44 -26.58
CA VAL A 97 -35.73 23.93 -26.67
C VAL A 97 -35.75 22.41 -26.57
N VAL A 98 -35.15 21.74 -27.55
CA VAL A 98 -35.16 20.27 -27.65
C VAL A 98 -33.74 19.72 -27.66
N ILE A 99 -33.50 18.68 -26.86
CA ILE A 99 -32.28 17.89 -26.92
C ILE A 99 -32.57 16.57 -27.60
N TRP A 100 -31.79 16.29 -28.64
CA TRP A 100 -31.93 15.07 -29.44
C TRP A 100 -30.57 14.52 -29.87
N VAL A 101 -30.01 13.62 -29.06
CA VAL A 101 -28.66 13.06 -29.27
C VAL A 101 -28.58 12.27 -30.57
N SER A 102 -29.56 11.43 -30.87
CA SER A 102 -29.61 10.69 -32.14
C SER A 102 -29.65 11.64 -33.35
N GLY A 103 -30.35 12.78 -33.22
CA GLY A 103 -30.33 13.85 -34.22
C GLY A 103 -28.95 14.45 -34.43
N GLN A 104 -28.19 14.74 -33.35
CA GLN A 104 -26.82 15.26 -33.48
C GLN A 104 -25.87 14.22 -34.09
N GLN A 105 -25.98 12.96 -33.67
CA GLN A 105 -25.19 11.87 -34.26
C GLN A 105 -25.49 11.70 -35.75
N PHE A 106 -26.75 11.86 -36.14
CA PHE A 106 -27.16 11.84 -37.54
C PHE A 106 -26.53 12.98 -38.33
N ARG A 107 -26.61 14.23 -37.83
CA ARG A 107 -25.96 15.38 -38.47
C ARG A 107 -24.46 15.18 -38.63
N LYS A 108 -23.78 14.67 -37.60
CA LYS A 108 -22.36 14.32 -37.64
C LYS A 108 -22.04 13.29 -38.73
N ARG A 109 -22.85 12.24 -38.90
CA ARG A 109 -22.69 11.24 -39.98
C ARG A 109 -22.85 11.82 -41.38
N LEU A 110 -23.63 12.89 -41.53
CA LEU A 110 -23.81 13.63 -42.78
C LEU A 110 -22.73 14.69 -43.01
N GLY A 111 -21.79 14.88 -42.08
CA GLY A 111 -20.78 15.95 -42.14
C GLY A 111 -21.36 17.34 -41.89
N LEU A 112 -22.54 17.44 -41.29
CA LEU A 112 -23.18 18.71 -40.93
C LEU A 112 -22.73 19.19 -39.54
N PRO A 113 -22.65 20.52 -39.31
CA PRO A 113 -22.34 21.06 -37.99
C PRO A 113 -23.46 20.72 -36.98
N PRO A 114 -23.16 20.71 -35.66
CA PRO A 114 -24.19 20.57 -34.63
C PRO A 114 -25.22 21.69 -34.75
N LYS A 115 -26.47 21.41 -34.34
CA LYS A 115 -27.58 22.36 -34.43
C LYS A 115 -28.41 22.37 -33.17
N ASP A 116 -28.88 23.54 -32.76
CA ASP A 116 -29.86 23.66 -31.68
C ASP A 116 -31.23 23.21 -32.17
N PHE A 117 -31.64 22.02 -31.74
CA PHE A 117 -32.96 21.50 -32.06
C PHE A 117 -34.02 22.23 -31.26
N HIS A 118 -35.11 22.58 -31.95
CA HIS A 118 -36.21 23.33 -31.37
C HIS A 118 -37.50 23.00 -32.11
N ILE A 119 -38.62 23.30 -31.45
CA ILE A 119 -39.94 23.34 -32.08
C ILE A 119 -40.40 24.79 -32.02
N THR A 120 -40.46 25.48 -33.15
CA THR A 120 -41.05 26.82 -33.20
C THR A 120 -42.52 26.74 -32.80
N VAL A 121 -43.03 27.71 -32.05
CA VAL A 121 -44.42 27.74 -31.57
C VAL A 121 -45.13 29.01 -32.04
N SER A 122 -44.43 30.14 -32.07
CA SER A 122 -44.93 31.40 -32.60
C SER A 122 -45.15 31.35 -34.12
N ALA A 123 -46.00 32.24 -34.62
CA ALA A 123 -46.20 32.46 -36.05
C ALA A 123 -44.96 33.07 -36.74
N ASN A 124 -44.18 33.85 -36.01
CA ASN A 124 -42.90 34.39 -36.46
C ASN A 124 -41.78 33.42 -36.10
N ASP A 125 -40.82 33.23 -36.99
CA ASP A 125 -39.59 32.49 -36.73
C ASP A 125 -38.39 33.26 -37.28
N ASP A 126 -37.25 33.10 -36.60
CA ASP A 126 -35.96 33.59 -37.05
C ASP A 126 -34.98 32.43 -36.94
N HIS A 127 -34.30 32.10 -38.04
CA HIS A 127 -33.36 30.97 -38.08
C HIS A 127 -31.95 31.36 -37.64
N ASP A 128 -31.68 32.66 -37.48
CA ASP A 128 -30.34 33.19 -37.18
C ASP A 128 -30.14 33.51 -35.68
N ILE A 129 -31.16 33.26 -34.85
CA ILE A 129 -31.09 33.44 -33.40
C ILE A 129 -30.64 32.16 -32.69
N ASP A 130 -29.98 32.32 -31.53
CA ASP A 130 -29.71 31.23 -30.59
C ASP A 130 -31.03 30.57 -30.17
N LYS A 131 -31.06 29.23 -30.22
CA LYS A 131 -32.20 28.41 -29.79
C LYS A 131 -31.78 27.29 -28.85
N SER A 132 -30.62 27.44 -28.25
CA SER A 132 -30.11 26.53 -27.24
C SER A 132 -30.71 26.84 -25.86
N ILE A 133 -30.24 26.09 -24.85
CA ILE A 133 -30.72 26.22 -23.47
C ILE A 133 -30.49 27.62 -22.85
N THR A 134 -29.59 28.44 -23.40
CA THR A 134 -29.34 29.84 -22.96
C THR A 134 -30.55 30.74 -23.12
N CYS A 135 -31.48 30.40 -24.02
CA CYS A 135 -32.68 31.20 -24.23
C CYS A 135 -33.78 30.91 -23.19
N LEU A 136 -33.62 29.87 -22.37
CA LEU A 136 -34.55 29.57 -21.28
C LEU A 136 -34.30 30.52 -20.10
N ARG A 137 -35.37 31.06 -19.52
CA ARG A 137 -35.30 31.85 -18.28
C ARG A 137 -35.02 30.94 -17.10
N ALA A 138 -34.48 31.51 -16.02
CA ALA A 138 -34.30 30.79 -14.76
C ALA A 138 -35.63 30.17 -14.31
N GLY A 139 -35.62 28.87 -14.02
CA GLY A 139 -36.80 28.10 -13.61
C GLY A 139 -37.62 27.47 -14.74
N GLU A 140 -37.33 27.75 -16.02
CA GLU A 140 -38.02 27.09 -17.15
C GLU A 140 -37.56 25.63 -17.36
N PHE A 141 -36.29 25.33 -17.10
CA PHE A 141 -35.80 23.95 -17.06
C PHE A 141 -35.69 23.46 -15.61
N ASP A 142 -36.54 22.50 -15.27
CA ASP A 142 -36.54 21.87 -13.95
C ASP A 142 -35.48 20.77 -13.89
N VAL A 143 -34.26 21.19 -13.52
CA VAL A 143 -33.12 20.29 -13.35
C VAL A 143 -33.39 19.22 -12.29
N GLN A 144 -34.15 19.54 -11.23
CA GLN A 144 -34.38 18.64 -10.10
C GLN A 144 -35.30 17.48 -10.49
N ASN A 145 -36.29 17.72 -11.34
CA ASN A 145 -37.20 16.68 -11.83
C ASN A 145 -36.78 16.05 -13.17
N ALA A 146 -35.78 16.59 -13.86
CA ALA A 146 -35.25 16.00 -15.10
C ALA A 146 -34.71 14.57 -14.87
N SER A 147 -35.01 13.66 -15.80
CA SER A 147 -34.49 12.28 -15.77
C SER A 147 -32.97 12.24 -16.00
N LEU A 148 -32.30 11.20 -15.49
CA LEU A 148 -30.86 11.00 -15.71
C LEU A 148 -30.51 10.89 -17.20
N GLU A 149 -31.37 10.26 -18.01
CA GLU A 149 -31.21 10.18 -19.47
C GLU A 149 -31.27 11.58 -20.12
N CYS A 150 -32.23 12.42 -19.70
CA CYS A 150 -32.34 13.79 -20.18
C CYS A 150 -31.08 14.61 -19.86
N LEU A 151 -30.57 14.48 -18.63
CA LEU A 151 -29.36 15.18 -18.19
C LEU A 151 -28.10 14.68 -18.90
N ASP A 152 -27.94 13.36 -19.13
CA ASP A 152 -26.83 12.80 -19.93
C ASP A 152 -26.88 13.34 -21.37
N HIS A 153 -28.05 13.31 -22.00
CA HIS A 153 -28.27 13.83 -23.35
C HIS A 153 -28.00 15.32 -23.47
N LEU A 154 -28.45 16.11 -22.49
CA LEU A 154 -28.17 17.54 -22.40
C LEU A 154 -26.67 17.78 -22.26
N THR A 155 -26.02 17.11 -21.31
CA THR A 155 -24.58 17.24 -21.04
C THR A 155 -23.73 16.90 -22.27
N PHE A 156 -24.07 15.81 -22.96
CA PHE A 156 -23.41 15.41 -24.20
C PHE A 156 -23.59 16.44 -25.32
N THR A 157 -24.79 17.02 -25.45
CA THR A 157 -25.08 18.03 -26.47
C THR A 157 -24.31 19.33 -26.19
N LEU A 158 -24.27 19.78 -24.94
CA LEU A 158 -23.49 20.95 -24.51
C LEU A 158 -21.99 20.74 -24.74
N HIS A 159 -21.47 19.56 -24.40
CA HIS A 159 -20.06 19.24 -24.64
C HIS A 159 -19.72 19.33 -26.13
N ASN A 160 -20.53 18.74 -27.02
CA ASN A 160 -20.28 18.80 -28.46
C ASN A 160 -20.42 20.21 -29.04
N ALA A 161 -21.19 21.08 -28.38
CA ALA A 161 -21.33 22.49 -28.74
C ALA A 161 -20.20 23.37 -28.17
N GLY A 162 -19.19 22.79 -27.48
CA GLY A 162 -18.10 23.53 -26.86
C GLY A 162 -18.46 24.23 -25.55
N ARG A 163 -19.64 23.96 -24.99
CA ARG A 163 -20.14 24.58 -23.74
C ARG A 163 -19.72 23.76 -22.52
N TYR A 164 -18.42 23.70 -22.29
CA TYR A 164 -17.83 22.79 -21.29
C TYR A 164 -18.16 23.16 -19.84
N LEU A 165 -18.31 24.44 -19.52
CA LEU A 165 -18.71 24.90 -18.18
C LEU A 165 -20.12 24.37 -17.81
N ASP A 166 -21.08 24.52 -18.73
CA ASP A 166 -22.44 24.01 -18.53
C ASP A 166 -22.45 22.47 -18.50
N ALA A 167 -21.71 21.82 -19.40
CA ALA A 167 -21.58 20.36 -19.39
C ALA A 167 -21.00 19.85 -18.06
N LYS A 168 -19.99 20.54 -17.51
CA LYS A 168 -19.43 20.22 -16.18
C LYS A 168 -20.48 20.39 -15.09
N ALA A 169 -21.24 21.48 -15.09
CA ALA A 169 -22.31 21.70 -14.10
C ALA A 169 -23.38 20.61 -14.15
N TYR A 170 -23.92 20.29 -15.33
CA TYR A 170 -24.94 19.24 -15.47
C TYR A 170 -24.41 17.84 -15.19
N SER A 171 -23.12 17.56 -15.46
CA SER A 171 -22.51 16.30 -15.05
C SER A 171 -22.44 16.14 -13.52
N GLN A 172 -22.26 17.24 -12.79
CA GLN A 172 -22.33 17.23 -11.33
C GLN A 172 -23.77 16.96 -10.86
N GLU A 173 -24.79 17.56 -11.50
CA GLU A 173 -26.20 17.25 -11.20
C GLU A 173 -26.54 15.76 -11.42
N ILE A 174 -26.02 15.14 -12.48
CA ILE A 174 -26.16 13.68 -12.69
C ILE A 174 -25.59 12.92 -11.50
N LEU A 175 -24.38 13.27 -11.05
CA LEU A 175 -23.68 12.58 -9.95
C LEU A 175 -24.27 12.87 -8.57
N LEU A 176 -24.93 14.02 -8.39
CA LEU A 176 -25.69 14.32 -7.17
C LEU A 176 -26.95 13.45 -7.08
N LYS A 177 -27.57 13.12 -8.22
CA LYS A 177 -28.74 12.23 -8.29
C LYS A 177 -28.37 10.74 -8.26
N ASP A 178 -27.31 10.37 -8.96
CA ASP A 178 -26.79 9.00 -9.06
C ASP A 178 -25.25 9.00 -8.93
N PRO A 179 -24.73 8.85 -7.70
CA PRO A 179 -23.29 8.87 -7.43
C PRO A 179 -22.48 7.73 -8.07
N GLU A 180 -23.15 6.65 -8.49
CA GLU A 180 -22.51 5.48 -9.09
C GLU A 180 -22.62 5.51 -10.63
N SER A 181 -23.13 6.60 -11.21
CA SER A 181 -23.29 6.76 -12.65
C SER A 181 -21.96 6.79 -13.37
N SER A 182 -21.57 5.67 -14.00
CA SER A 182 -20.36 5.60 -14.86
C SER A 182 -20.39 6.66 -15.97
N LYS A 183 -21.57 6.90 -16.57
CA LYS A 183 -21.75 7.99 -17.55
C LYS A 183 -21.55 9.36 -16.94
N GLY A 184 -22.12 9.62 -15.75
CA GLY A 184 -21.94 10.89 -15.04
C GLY A 184 -20.46 11.21 -14.80
N TRP A 185 -19.68 10.22 -14.35
CA TRP A 185 -18.23 10.36 -14.16
C TRP A 185 -17.48 10.63 -15.47
N LEU A 186 -17.82 9.91 -16.55
CA LEU A 186 -17.24 10.17 -17.88
C LEU A 186 -17.54 11.59 -18.37
N ARG A 187 -18.78 12.06 -18.22
CA ARG A 187 -19.16 13.43 -18.63
C ARG A 187 -18.41 14.50 -17.86
N LEU A 188 -18.29 14.32 -16.54
CA LEU A 188 -17.52 15.21 -15.70
C LEU A 188 -16.05 15.24 -16.13
N ALA A 189 -15.48 14.07 -16.40
CA ALA A 189 -14.09 13.93 -16.83
C ALA A 189 -13.84 14.61 -18.19
N ASP A 190 -14.69 14.34 -19.19
CA ASP A 190 -14.60 14.91 -20.54
C ASP A 190 -14.68 16.44 -20.50
N ALA A 191 -15.66 17.00 -19.76
CA ALA A 191 -15.85 18.44 -19.65
C ALA A 191 -14.68 19.11 -18.90
N SER A 192 -14.25 18.53 -17.78
CA SER A 192 -13.10 19.05 -17.02
C SER A 192 -11.80 19.01 -17.82
N LEU A 193 -11.59 18.01 -18.67
CA LEU A 193 -10.40 17.96 -19.52
C LEU A 193 -10.33 19.13 -20.51
N GLN A 194 -11.46 19.52 -21.10
CA GLN A 194 -11.52 20.64 -22.04
C GLN A 194 -11.38 22.00 -21.35
N LEU A 195 -11.66 22.06 -20.06
CA LEU A 195 -11.47 23.24 -19.21
C LEU A 195 -10.06 23.31 -18.59
N GLU A 196 -9.18 22.37 -18.92
CA GLU A 196 -7.83 22.24 -18.34
C GLU A 196 -7.85 22.01 -16.81
N ASP A 197 -8.96 21.53 -16.25
CA ASP A 197 -9.09 21.05 -14.87
C ASP A 197 -8.53 19.61 -14.78
N PHE A 198 -7.26 19.43 -15.10
CA PHE A 198 -6.64 18.12 -15.30
C PHE A 198 -6.79 17.19 -14.09
N LYS A 199 -6.74 17.71 -12.86
CA LYS A 199 -6.91 16.91 -11.65
C LYS A 199 -8.33 16.37 -11.52
N VAL A 200 -9.34 17.23 -11.65
CA VAL A 200 -10.76 16.81 -11.58
C VAL A 200 -11.05 15.79 -12.69
N SER A 201 -10.54 16.06 -13.90
CA SER A 201 -10.63 15.15 -15.04
C SER A 201 -10.03 13.78 -14.73
N MET A 202 -8.78 13.74 -14.24
CA MET A 202 -8.09 12.49 -13.93
C MET A 202 -8.83 11.69 -12.86
N LEU A 203 -9.23 12.34 -11.76
CA LEU A 203 -9.95 11.66 -10.69
C LEU A 203 -11.32 11.15 -11.15
N ALA A 204 -12.02 11.88 -12.02
CA ALA A 204 -13.30 11.46 -12.58
C ALA A 204 -13.16 10.29 -13.57
N TYR A 205 -12.13 10.25 -14.41
CA TYR A 205 -11.84 9.07 -15.24
C TYR A 205 -11.52 7.83 -14.41
N ALA A 206 -10.82 8.01 -13.27
CA ALA A 206 -10.56 6.91 -12.35
C ALA A 206 -11.85 6.37 -11.71
N GLN A 207 -12.80 7.24 -11.35
CA GLN A 207 -14.12 6.80 -10.89
C GLN A 207 -14.94 6.13 -11.99
N ALA A 208 -14.90 6.66 -13.22
CA ALA A 208 -15.54 6.03 -14.38
C ALA A 208 -14.97 4.64 -14.68
N TRP A 209 -13.65 4.46 -14.55
CA TRP A 209 -13.00 3.14 -14.69
C TRP A 209 -13.49 2.16 -13.64
N GLN A 210 -13.59 2.59 -12.38
CA GLN A 210 -14.02 1.73 -11.26
C GLN A 210 -15.49 1.32 -11.34
N THR A 211 -16.34 2.19 -11.90
CA THR A 211 -17.79 1.97 -12.02
C THR A 211 -18.18 1.30 -13.34
N SER A 212 -17.23 1.08 -14.27
CA SER A 212 -17.53 0.49 -15.56
C SER A 212 -17.30 -1.01 -15.58
N GLU A 213 -18.30 -1.74 -16.07
CA GLU A 213 -18.19 -3.17 -16.39
C GLU A 213 -17.78 -3.40 -17.87
N ASN A 214 -17.54 -2.33 -18.63
CA ASN A 214 -17.27 -2.40 -20.07
C ASN A 214 -15.78 -2.19 -20.37
N ASP A 215 -15.11 -3.23 -20.85
CA ASP A 215 -13.68 -3.21 -21.19
C ASP A 215 -13.28 -2.08 -22.14
N LYS A 216 -14.14 -1.70 -23.09
CA LYS A 216 -13.84 -0.59 -24.02
C LYS A 216 -13.82 0.75 -23.30
N VAL A 217 -14.71 0.93 -22.34
CA VAL A 217 -14.76 2.15 -21.51
C VAL A 217 -13.55 2.16 -20.58
N SER A 218 -13.22 1.04 -19.94
CA SER A 218 -12.03 0.92 -19.09
C SER A 218 -10.73 1.19 -19.85
N ALA A 219 -10.58 0.68 -21.07
CA ALA A 219 -9.42 0.98 -21.92
C ALA A 219 -9.39 2.46 -22.36
N TYR A 220 -10.56 3.06 -22.61
CA TYR A 220 -10.67 4.47 -22.94
C TYR A 220 -10.28 5.36 -21.75
N THR A 221 -10.80 5.10 -20.55
CA THR A 221 -10.49 5.89 -19.35
C THR A 221 -9.02 5.81 -18.99
N LEU A 222 -8.36 4.65 -19.09
CA LEU A 222 -6.90 4.52 -18.90
C LEU A 222 -6.11 5.41 -19.86
N ARG A 223 -6.49 5.43 -21.15
CA ARG A 223 -5.86 6.33 -22.14
C ARG A 223 -6.07 7.80 -21.79
N MET A 224 -7.24 8.15 -21.28
CA MET A 224 -7.56 9.52 -20.90
C MET A 224 -6.89 9.96 -19.59
N LEU A 225 -6.67 9.05 -18.65
CA LEU A 225 -5.83 9.29 -17.47
C LEU A 225 -4.41 9.71 -17.88
N HIS A 226 -3.80 8.99 -18.84
CA HIS A 226 -2.54 9.41 -19.44
C HIS A 226 -2.64 10.79 -20.11
N LYS A 227 -3.71 11.09 -20.84
CA LYS A 227 -3.89 12.42 -21.43
C LYS A 227 -3.92 13.55 -20.39
N CYS A 228 -4.30 13.27 -19.14
CA CYS A 228 -4.27 14.24 -18.03
C CYS A 228 -2.88 14.38 -17.39
N SER A 229 -2.02 13.35 -17.45
CA SER A 229 -0.75 13.29 -16.71
C SER A 229 0.31 14.36 -17.06
N PRO A 230 0.28 15.05 -18.23
CA PRO A 230 1.15 16.19 -18.45
C PRO A 230 0.81 17.40 -17.56
N GLY A 231 -0.46 17.54 -17.13
CA GLY A 231 -0.93 18.69 -16.36
C GLY A 231 -1.12 18.43 -14.87
N THR A 232 -1.08 17.16 -14.43
CA THR A 232 -1.31 16.80 -13.02
C THR A 232 -0.61 15.49 -12.64
N GLU A 233 -0.33 15.30 -11.35
CA GLU A 233 0.25 14.07 -10.82
C GLU A 233 -0.78 12.94 -10.68
N TRP A 234 -0.35 11.69 -10.68
CA TRP A 234 -1.23 10.52 -10.57
C TRP A 234 -1.95 10.43 -9.22
N GLY A 235 -3.23 10.01 -9.26
CA GLY A 235 -4.01 9.80 -8.04
C GLY A 235 -4.36 11.08 -7.29
N PRO A 236 -4.70 10.97 -5.99
CA PRO A 236 -5.09 12.11 -5.16
C PRO A 236 -3.87 12.90 -4.63
N LEU A 237 -2.82 13.05 -5.45
CA LEU A 237 -1.67 13.93 -5.20
C LEU A 237 -1.94 15.31 -5.81
N LEU A 238 -2.15 16.31 -4.95
CA LEU A 238 -2.73 17.60 -5.30
C LEU A 238 -1.68 18.70 -5.29
N GLN A 239 -1.63 19.48 -6.36
CA GLN A 239 -0.94 20.78 -6.39
C GLN A 239 -1.78 21.84 -5.66
N GLU A 240 -1.16 22.96 -5.30
CA GLU A 240 -1.83 24.05 -4.58
C GLU A 240 -2.99 24.64 -5.40
N GLU A 241 -2.77 24.84 -6.71
CA GLU A 241 -3.79 25.39 -7.62
C GLU A 241 -4.98 24.43 -7.82
N GLU A 242 -4.73 23.12 -7.74
CA GLU A 242 -5.75 22.08 -7.90
C GLU A 242 -6.68 22.00 -6.68
N LEU A 243 -6.23 22.42 -5.50
CA LEU A 243 -7.06 22.47 -4.29
C LEU A 243 -8.23 23.45 -4.49
N GLY A 244 -7.95 24.64 -5.03
CA GLY A 244 -9.00 25.63 -5.33
C GLY A 244 -10.01 25.12 -6.37
N GLN A 245 -9.55 24.41 -7.41
CA GLN A 245 -10.44 23.79 -8.39
C GLN A 245 -11.36 22.72 -7.78
N LEU A 246 -10.83 21.92 -6.86
CA LEU A 246 -11.60 20.89 -6.15
C LEU A 246 -12.61 21.50 -5.17
N GLU A 247 -12.32 22.64 -4.57
CA GLU A 247 -13.24 23.32 -3.65
C GLU A 247 -14.56 23.73 -4.32
N ILE A 248 -14.51 24.07 -5.62
CA ILE A 248 -15.68 24.40 -6.45
C ILE A 248 -16.57 23.17 -6.69
N VAL A 249 -16.00 21.96 -6.69
CA VAL A 249 -16.77 20.72 -6.88
C VAL A 249 -17.61 20.44 -5.63
N PRO A 250 -18.92 20.08 -5.77
CA PRO A 250 -19.77 19.75 -4.63
C PRO A 250 -19.15 18.72 -3.68
N LYS A 251 -19.29 18.94 -2.37
CA LYS A 251 -18.62 18.15 -1.32
C LYS A 251 -18.84 16.63 -1.48
N GLN A 252 -20.06 16.21 -1.84
CA GLN A 252 -20.43 14.80 -2.02
C GLN A 252 -19.64 14.14 -3.16
N ILE A 253 -19.48 14.85 -4.28
CA ILE A 253 -18.69 14.40 -5.44
C ILE A 253 -17.21 14.43 -5.10
N ARG A 254 -16.73 15.52 -4.48
CA ARG A 254 -15.33 15.68 -4.07
C ARG A 254 -14.85 14.55 -3.16
N GLN A 255 -15.68 14.12 -2.20
CA GLN A 255 -15.36 13.00 -1.31
C GLN A 255 -15.14 11.68 -2.07
N ARG A 256 -15.82 11.47 -3.20
CA ARG A 256 -15.64 10.29 -4.06
C ARG A 256 -14.38 10.43 -4.91
N LEU A 257 -14.16 11.59 -5.54
CA LEU A 257 -12.97 11.88 -6.34
C LEU A 257 -11.67 11.66 -5.55
N LEU A 258 -11.66 12.05 -4.28
CA LEU A 258 -10.48 11.97 -3.41
C LEU A 258 -10.29 10.60 -2.74
N LYS A 259 -11.12 9.59 -3.06
CA LYS A 259 -10.90 8.23 -2.57
C LYS A 259 -9.57 7.66 -3.11
N PRO A 260 -8.79 6.94 -2.29
CA PRO A 260 -7.63 6.20 -2.76
C PRO A 260 -7.97 5.27 -3.92
N TRP A 261 -7.11 5.21 -4.93
CA TRP A 261 -7.33 4.35 -6.10
C TRP A 261 -7.14 2.87 -5.73
N PRO A 262 -7.99 1.94 -6.19
CA PRO A 262 -7.78 0.51 -5.98
C PRO A 262 -6.44 0.01 -6.50
N LYS A 263 -5.93 -1.10 -5.95
CA LYS A 263 -4.65 -1.70 -6.35
C LYS A 263 -4.61 -2.01 -7.85
N ASP A 264 -5.70 -2.55 -8.40
CA ASP A 264 -5.79 -2.94 -9.81
C ASP A 264 -5.69 -1.75 -10.77
N LEU A 265 -6.27 -0.60 -10.39
CA LEU A 265 -6.13 0.63 -11.17
C LEU A 265 -4.70 1.16 -11.12
N ARG A 266 -4.06 1.18 -9.94
CA ARG A 266 -2.65 1.60 -9.82
C ARG A 266 -1.73 0.71 -10.64
N GLN A 267 -1.98 -0.59 -10.60
CA GLN A 267 -1.24 -1.58 -11.37
C GLN A 267 -1.44 -1.34 -12.88
N SER A 268 -2.69 -1.17 -13.33
CA SER A 268 -3.02 -0.85 -14.73
C SER A 268 -2.33 0.43 -15.21
N VAL A 269 -2.26 1.47 -14.37
CA VAL A 269 -1.55 2.73 -14.70
C VAL A 269 -0.05 2.52 -14.77
N ALA A 270 0.54 1.75 -13.84
CA ALA A 270 1.96 1.41 -13.87
C ALA A 270 2.32 0.59 -15.13
N ASP A 271 1.41 -0.25 -15.61
CA ASP A 271 1.60 -1.10 -16.80
C ASP A 271 1.40 -0.34 -18.14
N LEU A 272 0.94 0.92 -18.10
CA LEU A 272 0.88 1.75 -19.31
C LEU A 272 2.26 2.07 -19.89
N GLY A 273 3.30 2.00 -19.06
CA GLY A 273 4.68 2.24 -19.49
C GLY A 273 4.96 3.64 -20.05
N VAL A 274 4.13 4.61 -19.65
CA VAL A 274 4.21 5.96 -20.20
C VAL A 274 5.26 6.77 -19.44
N PRO A 275 6.21 7.41 -20.15
CA PRO A 275 7.10 8.39 -19.57
C PRO A 275 6.35 9.56 -18.91
N PRO A 276 6.64 9.90 -17.64
CA PRO A 276 6.12 11.12 -17.04
C PRO A 276 6.61 12.34 -17.82
N SER A 277 5.74 13.34 -17.96
CA SER A 277 6.04 14.59 -18.68
C SER A 277 5.77 15.85 -17.84
N LEU A 278 4.98 15.75 -16.78
CA LEU A 278 4.76 16.85 -15.85
C LEU A 278 6.08 17.24 -15.16
N CYS A 279 6.47 18.51 -15.36
CA CYS A 279 7.62 19.14 -14.74
C CYS A 279 7.17 19.99 -13.54
N LEU A 280 7.69 19.68 -12.35
CA LEU A 280 7.44 20.47 -11.14
C LEU A 280 8.76 20.98 -10.56
N GLU A 281 8.80 22.26 -10.18
CA GLU A 281 9.93 22.82 -9.47
C GLU A 281 10.05 22.25 -8.06
N SER A 282 11.29 22.13 -7.57
CA SER A 282 11.57 21.59 -6.23
C SER A 282 10.93 22.31 -5.04
N ARG A 283 10.44 23.56 -5.22
CA ARG A 283 9.75 24.32 -4.16
C ARG A 283 8.25 24.06 -4.11
N ARG A 284 7.66 23.52 -5.19
CA ARG A 284 6.23 23.20 -5.22
C ARG A 284 5.97 21.97 -4.36
N HIS A 285 5.04 22.10 -3.43
CA HIS A 285 4.61 21.00 -2.58
C HIS A 285 3.42 20.29 -3.21
N LEU A 286 3.36 18.97 -3.03
CA LEU A 286 2.17 18.17 -3.28
C LEU A 286 1.49 17.86 -1.96
N SER A 287 0.17 17.79 -1.98
CA SER A 287 -0.65 17.45 -0.82
C SER A 287 -1.51 16.22 -1.07
N ILE A 288 -1.87 15.50 -0.03
CA ILE A 288 -2.83 14.40 -0.09
C ILE A 288 -4.02 14.66 0.85
N PRO A 289 -5.19 14.05 0.59
CA PRO A 289 -6.28 14.02 1.56
C PRO A 289 -5.84 13.37 2.87
N ASP A 290 -6.21 13.99 3.98
CA ASP A 290 -5.96 13.52 5.36
C ASP A 290 -7.24 13.70 6.19
N SER A 291 -7.31 13.04 7.34
CA SER A 291 -8.42 13.09 8.31
C SER A 291 -8.85 14.51 8.72
N ILE A 292 -7.92 15.48 8.72
CA ILE A 292 -8.15 16.87 9.14
C ILE A 292 -8.17 17.83 7.93
N GLY A 293 -8.15 17.32 6.69
CA GLY A 293 -8.17 18.13 5.47
C GLY A 293 -7.12 17.65 4.47
N PHE A 294 -6.06 18.43 4.27
CA PHE A 294 -4.97 18.09 3.36
C PHE A 294 -3.62 18.10 4.09
N PHE A 295 -2.76 17.15 3.73
CA PHE A 295 -1.42 17.01 4.29
C PHE A 295 -0.37 17.27 3.21
N ALA A 296 0.45 18.30 3.42
CA ALA A 296 1.54 18.66 2.51
C ALA A 296 2.75 17.73 2.70
N LEU A 297 3.14 17.06 1.63
CA LEU A 297 4.31 16.20 1.57
C LEU A 297 5.62 17.01 1.63
N PRO A 298 6.74 16.36 1.99
CA PRO A 298 8.06 16.93 1.77
C PRO A 298 8.26 17.30 0.29
N ARG A 299 9.23 18.19 0.07
CA ARG A 299 9.44 18.83 -1.22
C ARG A 299 9.83 17.83 -2.30
N PHE A 300 9.52 18.23 -3.53
CA PHE A 300 10.06 17.61 -4.74
C PHE A 300 9.73 16.11 -4.86
N PHE A 301 8.55 15.70 -4.39
CA PHE A 301 7.98 14.38 -4.68
C PHE A 301 7.62 14.30 -6.17
N ARG A 302 8.03 13.22 -6.85
CA ARG A 302 7.53 12.83 -8.19
C ARG A 302 7.52 11.32 -8.34
N TRP A 303 6.54 10.79 -9.06
CA TRP A 303 6.65 9.46 -9.64
C TRP A 303 7.62 9.45 -10.82
N LEU A 304 8.61 8.54 -10.79
CA LEU A 304 9.39 8.17 -11.98
C LEU A 304 8.66 7.07 -12.75
N VAL A 305 8.16 6.08 -12.01
CA VAL A 305 7.26 5.04 -12.51
C VAL A 305 6.00 5.10 -11.64
N PRO A 306 4.82 5.43 -12.19
CA PRO A 306 3.60 5.63 -11.43
C PRO A 306 3.32 4.47 -10.47
N PHE A 307 3.07 4.79 -9.19
CA PHE A 307 2.79 3.82 -8.13
C PHE A 307 3.85 2.72 -7.92
N LYS A 308 5.09 2.92 -8.41
CA LYS A 308 6.18 1.95 -8.25
C LYS A 308 7.44 2.61 -7.73
N ILE A 309 7.89 3.71 -8.35
CA ILE A 309 9.13 4.38 -7.95
C ILE A 309 8.91 5.88 -7.87
N ALA A 310 9.17 6.43 -6.69
CA ALA A 310 9.11 7.87 -6.44
C ALA A 310 10.46 8.42 -5.96
N VAL A 311 10.67 9.72 -6.15
CA VAL A 311 11.82 10.46 -5.63
C VAL A 311 11.37 11.70 -4.89
N MET A 312 11.96 12.00 -3.74
CA MET A 312 11.60 13.15 -2.88
C MET A 312 12.80 13.67 -2.08
N SER A 313 12.67 14.85 -1.46
CA SER A 313 13.55 15.30 -0.38
C SER A 313 13.35 14.48 0.90
N THR A 314 14.23 14.66 1.88
CA THR A 314 14.18 13.97 3.19
C THR A 314 12.82 14.14 3.90
N PRO A 315 12.20 13.04 4.39
CA PRO A 315 11.07 13.09 5.34
C PRO A 315 11.44 13.82 6.63
N ARG A 316 10.51 14.62 7.16
CA ARG A 316 10.75 15.51 8.31
C ARG A 316 10.42 14.85 9.65
N ASN A 317 9.49 13.91 9.66
CA ASN A 317 8.99 13.24 10.86
C ASN A 317 8.17 11.99 10.51
N GLY A 318 7.76 11.22 11.53
CA GLY A 318 6.93 10.02 11.33
C GLY A 318 5.54 10.26 10.73
N ARG A 319 4.99 11.49 10.75
CA ARG A 319 3.74 11.80 10.04
C ARG A 319 3.94 11.80 8.53
N ASP A 320 5.10 12.25 8.04
CA ASP A 320 5.44 12.13 6.61
C ASP A 320 5.49 10.66 6.19
N ILE A 321 6.10 9.78 7.00
CA ILE A 321 6.17 8.34 6.71
C ILE A 321 4.77 7.69 6.69
N ARG A 322 3.88 8.09 7.61
CA ARG A 322 2.47 7.66 7.60
C ARG A 322 1.71 8.16 6.37
N ALA A 323 1.95 9.40 5.94
CA ALA A 323 1.34 9.94 4.72
C ALA A 323 1.80 9.19 3.46
N LEU A 324 3.10 8.90 3.36
CA LEU A 324 3.69 8.14 2.25
C LEU A 324 3.17 6.70 2.16
N SER A 325 2.98 6.05 3.30
CA SER A 325 2.46 4.67 3.40
C SER A 325 0.93 4.60 3.42
N SER A 326 0.25 5.74 3.42
CA SER A 326 -1.22 5.81 3.38
C SER A 326 -1.75 5.22 2.07
N ASP A 327 -3.02 4.82 2.08
CA ASP A 327 -3.66 4.30 0.88
C ASP A 327 -3.63 5.32 -0.26
N SER A 328 -3.55 6.63 -0.03
CA SER A 328 -3.46 7.63 -1.10
C SER A 328 -2.19 7.50 -1.96
N ILE A 329 -1.08 7.01 -1.40
CA ILE A 329 0.24 6.93 -2.09
C ILE A 329 0.72 5.47 -2.13
N GLY A 330 0.79 4.80 -0.98
CA GLY A 330 1.10 3.38 -0.86
C GLY A 330 2.58 3.00 -0.89
N ILE A 331 3.51 3.89 -0.52
CA ILE A 331 4.94 3.56 -0.41
C ILE A 331 5.15 2.47 0.65
N LYS A 332 5.80 1.37 0.25
CA LYS A 332 6.19 0.26 1.14
C LYS A 332 7.64 0.33 1.60
N THR A 333 8.53 0.91 0.80
CA THR A 333 9.95 0.99 1.13
C THR A 333 10.47 2.42 0.96
N VAL A 334 11.14 2.94 1.98
CA VAL A 334 11.87 4.21 1.90
C VAL A 334 13.36 3.90 1.84
N LEU A 335 14.01 4.27 0.73
CA LEU A 335 15.45 4.15 0.54
C LEU A 335 16.13 5.45 0.99
N THR A 336 16.79 5.39 2.14
CA THR A 336 17.48 6.52 2.78
C THR A 336 18.94 6.58 2.37
N LEU A 337 19.32 7.66 1.66
CA LEU A 337 20.68 7.84 1.13
C LEU A 337 21.56 8.79 1.96
N THR A 338 21.00 9.45 2.98
CA THR A 338 21.69 10.45 3.81
C THR A 338 22.60 9.81 4.85
N GLU A 339 23.88 9.60 4.51
CA GLU A 339 24.89 9.04 5.43
C GLU A 339 24.93 9.77 6.79
N GLU A 340 24.77 11.08 6.75
CA GLU A 340 24.99 12.00 7.86
C GLU A 340 23.78 12.10 8.81
N GLU A 341 22.58 11.82 8.31
CA GLU A 341 21.32 11.92 9.05
C GLU A 341 20.37 10.77 8.65
N PRO A 342 20.49 9.59 9.31
CA PRO A 342 19.55 8.49 9.13
C PRO A 342 18.16 8.82 9.70
N LEU A 343 17.11 8.23 9.13
CA LEU A 343 15.75 8.37 9.65
C LEU A 343 15.54 7.54 10.91
N ASP A 344 14.73 8.05 11.84
CA ASP A 344 14.40 7.37 13.09
C ASP A 344 13.61 6.08 12.83
N ALA A 345 14.07 4.96 13.39
CA ALA A 345 13.46 3.65 13.22
C ALA A 345 12.02 3.58 13.75
N SER A 346 11.66 4.41 14.73
CA SER A 346 10.30 4.46 15.31
C SER A 346 9.24 5.00 14.34
N TRP A 347 9.64 5.61 13.22
CA TRP A 347 8.71 6.13 12.22
C TRP A 347 8.12 5.07 11.30
N PHE A 348 8.68 3.85 11.32
CA PHE A 348 8.37 2.75 10.41
C PHE A 348 7.57 1.64 11.10
N ASN A 349 6.81 0.86 10.34
CA ASN A 349 5.91 -0.19 10.84
C ASN A 349 5.77 -1.33 9.82
N ALA A 350 4.83 -2.26 10.02
CA ALA A 350 4.64 -3.40 9.11
C ALA A 350 4.30 -2.97 7.66
N ARG A 351 3.60 -1.85 7.46
CA ARG A 351 3.24 -1.36 6.12
C ARG A 351 4.38 -0.68 5.37
N VAL A 352 5.39 -0.15 6.09
CA VAL A 352 6.48 0.61 5.48
C VAL A 352 7.80 0.41 6.19
N LYS A 353 8.81 -0.03 5.45
CA LYS A 353 10.18 -0.28 5.93
C LYS A 353 11.16 0.79 5.44
N ASN A 354 12.23 1.00 6.20
CA ASN A 354 13.37 1.83 5.81
C ASN A 354 14.53 0.93 5.38
N VAL A 355 15.18 1.27 4.26
CA VAL A 355 16.47 0.70 3.87
C VAL A 355 17.50 1.80 3.84
N PHE A 356 18.55 1.68 4.65
CA PHE A 356 19.62 2.67 4.74
C PHE A 356 20.78 2.30 3.82
N LEU A 357 21.09 3.16 2.86
CA LEU A 357 22.20 3.03 1.91
C LEU A 357 23.03 4.32 1.95
N PRO A 358 23.98 4.45 2.89
CA PRO A 358 24.68 5.70 3.15
C PRO A 358 25.54 6.13 1.96
N ILE A 359 25.26 7.30 1.39
CA ILE A 359 26.09 7.93 0.36
C ILE A 359 26.49 9.30 0.87
N ARG A 360 27.77 9.63 0.82
CA ARG A 360 28.30 10.92 1.29
C ARG A 360 27.68 12.10 0.53
N ASN A 361 27.44 13.20 1.22
CA ASN A 361 26.88 14.39 0.59
C ASN A 361 27.73 14.89 -0.61
N TYR A 362 27.06 15.29 -1.71
CA TYR A 362 27.63 15.68 -3.02
C TYR A 362 28.36 14.60 -3.84
N TYR A 363 28.57 13.39 -3.31
CA TYR A 363 29.17 12.29 -4.05
C TYR A 363 28.11 11.39 -4.72
N PRO A 364 28.46 10.68 -5.81
CA PRO A 364 27.66 9.57 -6.31
C PRO A 364 27.79 8.31 -5.43
N PRO A 365 26.89 7.33 -5.59
CA PRO A 365 27.10 5.99 -5.04
C PRO A 365 28.34 5.30 -5.66
N SER A 366 28.80 4.21 -5.05
CA SER A 366 29.68 3.23 -5.72
C SER A 366 28.88 2.32 -6.67
N ILE A 367 29.57 1.53 -7.50
CA ILE A 367 28.93 0.55 -8.40
C ILE A 367 28.12 -0.46 -7.58
N GLU A 368 28.71 -0.92 -6.48
CA GLU A 368 28.14 -1.92 -5.60
C GLU A 368 26.94 -1.36 -4.83
N GLN A 369 27.00 -0.09 -4.38
CA GLN A 369 25.83 0.59 -3.80
C GLN A 369 24.70 0.73 -4.81
N MET A 370 25.00 1.06 -6.07
CA MET A 370 23.99 1.12 -7.13
C MET A 370 23.39 -0.25 -7.42
N ASP A 371 24.19 -1.33 -7.41
CA ASP A 371 23.69 -2.70 -7.57
C ASP A 371 22.76 -3.10 -6.41
N ILE A 372 23.05 -2.70 -5.17
CA ILE A 372 22.13 -2.86 -4.02
C ILE A 372 20.84 -2.07 -4.25
N ALA A 373 20.93 -0.81 -4.66
CA ALA A 373 19.75 0.02 -4.95
C ALA A 373 18.88 -0.61 -6.04
N MET A 374 19.47 -1.14 -7.12
CA MET A 374 18.73 -1.84 -8.17
C MET A 374 18.00 -3.07 -7.65
N ARG A 375 18.58 -3.87 -6.75
CA ARG A 375 17.88 -5.02 -6.15
C ARG A 375 16.61 -4.59 -5.42
N ILE A 376 16.67 -3.48 -4.68
CA ILE A 376 15.50 -2.94 -3.96
C ILE A 376 14.46 -2.38 -4.93
N LEU A 377 14.90 -1.66 -5.97
CA LEU A 377 14.01 -1.02 -6.95
C LEU A 377 13.35 -1.99 -7.94
N THR A 378 13.83 -3.23 -7.99
CA THR A 378 13.31 -4.28 -8.88
C THR A 378 12.60 -5.41 -8.13
N ASP A 379 12.59 -5.37 -6.79
CA ASP A 379 11.93 -6.34 -5.93
C ASP A 379 10.45 -5.98 -5.72
N GLU A 380 9.53 -6.85 -6.17
CA GLU A 380 8.08 -6.64 -6.05
C GLU A 380 7.59 -6.57 -4.60
N GLU A 381 8.29 -7.22 -3.65
CA GLU A 381 7.96 -7.10 -2.22
C GLU A 381 8.29 -5.70 -1.68
N SER A 382 9.34 -5.08 -2.21
CA SER A 382 9.78 -3.75 -1.81
C SER A 382 9.00 -2.63 -2.50
N LEU A 383 8.39 -2.87 -3.65
CA LEU A 383 7.60 -1.90 -4.40
C LEU A 383 6.23 -1.60 -3.74
N PRO A 384 5.79 -0.33 -3.69
CA PRO A 384 6.42 0.86 -4.24
C PRO A 384 7.56 1.42 -3.36
N VAL A 385 8.64 1.87 -3.99
CA VAL A 385 9.84 2.41 -3.34
C VAL A 385 9.91 3.93 -3.50
N LEU A 386 10.24 4.62 -2.40
CA LEU A 386 10.60 6.03 -2.38
C LEU A 386 12.11 6.19 -2.19
N ILE A 387 12.78 6.85 -3.13
CA ILE A 387 14.20 7.22 -3.03
C ILE A 387 14.29 8.64 -2.47
N HIS A 388 15.07 8.85 -1.42
CA HIS A 388 15.32 10.20 -0.91
C HIS A 388 16.77 10.47 -0.53
N CYS A 389 17.10 11.76 -0.55
CA CYS A 389 18.29 12.30 0.11
C CYS A 389 17.93 13.72 0.62
N GLY A 390 18.89 14.44 1.23
CA GLY A 390 18.68 15.78 1.80
C GLY A 390 17.75 16.68 0.96
N GLY A 391 18.17 17.00 -0.27
CA GLY A 391 17.37 17.80 -1.22
C GLY A 391 16.57 17.00 -2.25
N GLY A 392 16.73 15.67 -2.31
CA GLY A 392 16.15 14.84 -3.38
C GLY A 392 16.71 15.12 -4.79
N LYS A 393 17.94 15.66 -4.89
CA LYS A 393 18.58 16.15 -6.13
C LYS A 393 19.83 15.38 -6.54
N GLY A 394 20.91 15.47 -5.78
CA GLY A 394 22.20 14.83 -6.11
C GLY A 394 22.15 13.31 -5.99
N ARG A 395 22.35 12.77 -4.78
CA ARG A 395 22.38 11.32 -4.50
C ARG A 395 21.15 10.58 -5.04
N ALA A 396 19.95 11.07 -4.70
CA ALA A 396 18.70 10.50 -5.17
C ALA A 396 18.53 10.62 -6.70
N GLY A 397 18.98 11.73 -7.31
CA GLY A 397 18.97 11.90 -8.75
C GLY A 397 19.96 10.98 -9.47
N SER A 398 21.11 10.67 -8.89
CA SER A 398 22.06 9.68 -9.44
C SER A 398 21.44 8.28 -9.48
N ILE A 399 20.79 7.84 -8.40
CA ILE A 399 20.07 6.55 -8.37
C ILE A 399 18.93 6.55 -9.40
N ALA A 400 18.12 7.62 -9.43
CA ALA A 400 17.01 7.78 -10.37
C ALA A 400 17.47 7.70 -11.84
N ALA A 401 18.54 8.41 -12.20
CA ALA A 401 19.08 8.41 -13.55
C ALA A 401 19.66 7.05 -13.94
N CYS A 402 20.36 6.37 -13.01
CA CYS A 402 20.83 5.01 -13.25
C CYS A 402 19.67 4.04 -13.46
N TYR A 403 18.62 4.10 -12.63
CA TYR A 403 17.41 3.30 -12.84
C TYR A 403 16.80 3.56 -14.22
N MET A 404 16.62 4.84 -14.60
CA MET A 404 16.08 5.21 -15.90
C MET A 404 16.95 4.74 -17.07
N ALA A 405 18.27 4.82 -16.95
CA ALA A 405 19.19 4.33 -17.97
C ALA A 405 19.05 2.82 -18.16
N ALA A 406 18.89 2.06 -17.07
CA ALA A 406 18.73 0.61 -17.10
C ALA A 406 17.34 0.18 -17.60
N CYS A 407 16.28 0.76 -17.05
CA CYS A 407 14.90 0.22 -17.15
C CYS A 407 13.92 1.13 -17.91
N GLY A 408 14.34 2.33 -18.31
CA GLY A 408 13.42 3.30 -18.91
C GLY A 408 12.50 3.94 -17.87
N PHE A 409 11.27 4.25 -18.30
CA PHE A 409 10.17 4.64 -17.41
C PHE A 409 9.24 3.45 -17.12
N ASP A 410 9.73 2.25 -17.37
CA ASP A 410 9.01 1.00 -17.25
C ASP A 410 9.45 0.21 -16.02
N LYS A 411 8.74 -0.90 -15.81
CA LYS A 411 9.17 -1.94 -14.88
C LYS A 411 10.38 -2.70 -15.45
N PRO A 412 11.30 -3.14 -14.59
CA PRO A 412 12.45 -3.93 -15.02
C PRO A 412 12.00 -5.29 -15.57
N ASN A 413 12.26 -5.56 -16.85
CA ASN A 413 12.07 -6.89 -17.42
C ASN A 413 13.34 -7.75 -17.22
N LEU A 414 13.38 -8.49 -16.11
CA LEU A 414 14.50 -9.36 -15.73
C LEU A 414 14.53 -10.71 -16.47
N GLN A 415 13.53 -11.02 -17.30
CA GLN A 415 13.39 -12.32 -17.97
C GLN A 415 13.94 -12.34 -19.39
N SER A 416 14.37 -11.19 -19.92
CA SER A 416 14.95 -11.12 -21.28
C SER A 416 16.36 -11.72 -21.32
N THR A 417 16.61 -12.59 -22.30
CA THR A 417 17.94 -13.16 -22.58
C THR A 417 18.87 -12.18 -23.29
N ASP A 418 18.32 -11.18 -23.97
CA ASP A 418 19.06 -10.12 -24.69
C ASP A 418 18.86 -8.77 -23.97
N TRP A 419 19.27 -8.69 -22.71
CA TRP A 419 19.07 -7.49 -21.90
C TRP A 419 20.12 -6.42 -22.21
N GLN A 420 19.67 -5.18 -22.44
CA GLN A 420 20.51 -4.00 -22.61
C GLN A 420 19.88 -2.80 -21.88
N PRO A 421 20.69 -1.78 -21.51
CA PRO A 421 20.16 -0.54 -20.95
C PRO A 421 19.14 0.11 -21.88
N ALA A 422 17.99 0.51 -21.33
CA ALA A 422 16.91 1.16 -22.08
C ALA A 422 17.29 2.50 -22.74
N MET A 423 18.27 3.22 -22.18
CA MET A 423 18.78 4.46 -22.78
C MET A 423 20.22 4.78 -22.37
N SER A 424 20.83 5.74 -23.06
CA SER A 424 22.18 6.20 -22.73
C SER A 424 22.21 6.97 -21.40
N ALA A 425 23.41 7.11 -20.81
CA ALA A 425 23.60 7.95 -19.63
C ALA A 425 23.13 9.38 -19.88
N GLN A 426 23.51 9.98 -21.02
CA GLN A 426 23.16 11.36 -21.35
C GLN A 426 21.64 11.57 -21.53
N ASP A 427 20.96 10.60 -22.16
CA ASP A 427 19.51 10.64 -22.31
C ASP A 427 18.80 10.56 -20.96
N SER A 428 19.27 9.68 -20.07
CA SER A 428 18.70 9.52 -18.73
C SER A 428 18.80 10.79 -17.90
N ILE A 429 19.97 11.46 -17.93
CA ILE A 429 20.22 12.74 -17.26
C ILE A 429 19.30 13.81 -17.82
N SER A 430 19.23 13.93 -19.14
CA SER A 430 18.46 14.97 -19.82
C SER A 430 16.96 14.81 -19.57
N LYS A 431 16.43 13.59 -19.68
CA LYS A 431 15.03 13.28 -19.40
C LYS A 431 14.67 13.48 -17.93
N LEU A 432 15.54 13.07 -16.99
CA LEU A 432 15.31 13.29 -15.57
C LEU A 432 15.25 14.79 -15.25
N ARG A 433 16.17 15.60 -15.80
CA ARG A 433 16.16 17.06 -15.61
C ARG A 433 14.92 17.73 -16.23
N ALA A 434 14.38 17.19 -17.32
CA ALA A 434 13.16 17.71 -17.95
C ALA A 434 11.92 17.61 -17.04
N ILE A 435 11.80 16.53 -16.25
CA ILE A 435 10.67 16.33 -15.32
C ILE A 435 10.98 16.77 -13.88
N ARG A 436 12.27 16.83 -13.51
CA ARG A 436 12.78 17.17 -12.18
C ARG A 436 13.99 18.12 -12.29
N PRO A 437 13.75 19.43 -12.52
CA PRO A 437 14.81 20.41 -12.70
C PRO A 437 15.78 20.47 -11.51
N GLY A 438 17.08 20.49 -11.80
CA GLY A 438 18.15 20.51 -10.81
C GLY A 438 18.50 19.14 -10.20
N SER A 439 17.96 18.04 -10.74
CA SER A 439 18.46 16.70 -10.42
C SER A 439 19.87 16.51 -10.98
N ILE A 440 20.71 15.80 -10.22
CA ILE A 440 22.15 15.62 -10.48
C ILE A 440 22.91 16.95 -10.39
N GLU A 441 23.66 17.13 -9.31
CA GLU A 441 24.20 18.43 -8.88
C GLU A 441 25.69 18.61 -9.21
N THR A 442 26.42 17.52 -9.50
CA THR A 442 27.87 17.56 -9.69
C THR A 442 28.33 16.77 -10.93
N GLU A 443 29.45 17.19 -11.53
CA GLU A 443 30.08 16.48 -12.65
C GLU A 443 30.48 15.05 -12.28
N GLN A 444 30.88 14.82 -11.02
CA GLN A 444 31.23 13.47 -10.53
C GLN A 444 30.02 12.54 -10.56
N GLN A 445 28.81 13.05 -10.30
CA GLN A 445 27.58 12.28 -10.41
C GLN A 445 27.25 11.95 -11.87
N GLU A 446 27.42 12.88 -12.80
CA GLU A 446 27.24 12.62 -14.25
C GLU A 446 28.24 11.58 -14.77
N ALA A 447 29.52 11.73 -14.40
CA ALA A 447 30.58 10.79 -14.74
C ALA A 447 30.31 9.39 -14.17
N PHE A 448 29.77 9.31 -12.95
CA PHE A 448 29.37 8.03 -12.36
C PHE A 448 28.26 7.34 -13.15
N ILE A 449 27.20 8.06 -13.55
CA ILE A 449 26.09 7.49 -14.33
C ILE A 449 26.65 6.88 -15.62
N SER A 450 27.53 7.61 -16.32
CA SER A 450 28.20 7.12 -17.53
C SER A 450 29.05 5.87 -17.27
N LYS A 451 29.79 5.85 -16.15
CA LYS A 451 30.59 4.70 -15.72
C LYS A 451 29.73 3.47 -15.44
N TRP A 452 28.64 3.62 -14.68
CA TRP A 452 27.77 2.50 -14.32
C TRP A 452 26.99 1.95 -15.52
N VAL A 453 26.48 2.82 -16.41
CA VAL A 453 25.88 2.39 -17.68
C VAL A 453 26.88 1.61 -18.53
N SER A 454 28.15 2.03 -18.57
CA SER A 454 29.21 1.28 -19.26
C SER A 454 29.46 -0.10 -18.63
N VAL A 455 29.31 -0.25 -17.30
CA VAL A 455 29.37 -1.55 -16.62
C VAL A 455 28.20 -2.43 -17.07
N LEU A 456 26.98 -1.89 -17.14
CA LEU A 456 25.80 -2.63 -17.63
C LEU A 456 26.01 -3.17 -19.05
N TRP A 457 26.51 -2.34 -19.97
CA TRP A 457 26.81 -2.76 -21.33
C TRP A 457 27.81 -3.90 -21.40
N LYS A 458 28.87 -3.84 -20.57
CA LYS A 458 29.90 -4.90 -20.52
C LYS A 458 29.37 -6.21 -19.93
N ARG A 459 28.53 -6.14 -18.90
CA ARG A 459 28.00 -7.33 -18.21
C ARG A 459 26.73 -7.91 -18.84
N GLN A 460 26.07 -7.17 -19.74
CA GLN A 460 24.80 -7.53 -20.39
C GLN A 460 23.72 -8.00 -19.39
N SER A 461 23.72 -7.40 -18.20
CA SER A 461 22.84 -7.77 -17.09
C SER A 461 22.67 -6.59 -16.14
N ILE A 462 21.53 -6.54 -15.43
CA ILE A 462 21.31 -5.58 -14.33
C ILE A 462 22.13 -5.95 -13.10
N PHE A 463 22.48 -7.22 -12.90
CA PHE A 463 23.19 -7.67 -11.71
C PHE A 463 24.52 -8.32 -12.06
N PRO A 464 25.53 -8.24 -11.17
CA PRO A 464 26.75 -9.02 -11.32
C PRO A 464 26.43 -10.51 -11.25
N ALA A 465 27.27 -11.34 -11.88
CA ALA A 465 27.13 -12.79 -11.82
C ALA A 465 27.15 -13.26 -10.35
N PRO A 466 26.22 -14.14 -9.93
CA PRO A 466 26.19 -14.64 -8.58
C PRO A 466 27.42 -15.52 -8.32
N VAL A 467 28.09 -15.29 -7.19
CA VAL A 467 29.12 -16.21 -6.71
C VAL A 467 28.40 -17.37 -6.00
N PRO A 468 28.61 -18.63 -6.41
CA PRO A 468 27.87 -19.77 -5.88
C PRO A 468 28.17 -19.98 -4.39
N GLU A 469 27.13 -20.33 -3.64
CA GLU A 469 27.23 -20.73 -2.24
C GLU A 469 27.70 -22.20 -2.12
N PRO A 470 28.53 -22.56 -1.12
CA PRO A 470 28.92 -23.94 -0.90
C PRO A 470 27.70 -24.83 -0.59
N PRO A 471 27.74 -26.12 -0.96
CA PRO A 471 26.66 -27.05 -0.65
C PRO A 471 26.51 -27.24 0.87
N ALA A 472 25.30 -27.60 1.31
CA ALA A 472 25.04 -27.89 2.71
C ALA A 472 25.96 -29.00 3.23
N CYS A 473 26.60 -28.75 4.37
CA CYS A 473 27.46 -29.69 5.06
C CYS A 473 27.27 -29.57 6.57
N ALA A 474 27.53 -30.65 7.30
CA ALA A 474 27.52 -30.62 8.75
C ALA A 474 28.66 -29.75 9.31
N LEU A 475 28.49 -29.28 10.54
CA LEU A 475 29.55 -28.63 11.30
C LEU A 475 30.72 -29.60 11.58
N ASP A 476 31.92 -29.24 11.16
CA ASP A 476 33.13 -30.00 11.47
C ASP A 476 33.68 -29.58 12.83
N ILE A 477 33.94 -30.55 13.72
CA ILE A 477 34.37 -30.32 15.10
C ILE A 477 35.65 -31.11 15.36
N ALA A 478 36.77 -30.39 15.47
CA ALA A 478 38.05 -30.94 15.89
C ALA A 478 38.28 -30.62 17.38
N GLY A 479 38.24 -31.65 18.25
CA GLY A 479 38.46 -31.51 19.70
C GLY A 479 37.25 -31.98 20.52
N LYS A 480 37.08 -31.45 21.73
CA LYS A 480 35.97 -31.82 22.64
C LYS A 480 35.12 -30.62 23.02
N LEU A 481 33.81 -30.70 22.77
CA LEU A 481 32.81 -29.68 23.11
C LEU A 481 31.91 -30.10 24.28
N ASP A 482 32.44 -30.88 25.22
CA ASP A 482 31.72 -31.36 26.40
C ASP A 482 31.74 -30.31 27.53
N GLY A 483 30.71 -29.46 27.60
CA GLY A 483 30.52 -28.51 28.71
C GLY A 483 30.30 -27.06 28.28
N ALA A 484 30.39 -26.14 29.25
CA ALA A 484 30.19 -24.71 29.00
C ALA A 484 31.34 -24.11 28.17
N VAL A 485 30.99 -23.30 27.16
CA VAL A 485 31.94 -22.48 26.41
C VAL A 485 32.02 -21.11 27.07
N ASP A 486 33.18 -20.78 27.60
CA ASP A 486 33.42 -19.51 28.32
C ASP A 486 33.99 -18.44 27.38
N PHE A 487 34.72 -18.85 26.34
CA PHE A 487 35.34 -17.94 25.38
C PHE A 487 35.24 -18.50 23.96
N LEU A 488 34.63 -17.72 23.08
CA LEU A 488 34.43 -18.03 21.67
C LEU A 488 35.23 -17.05 20.82
N MET A 489 36.28 -17.54 20.16
CA MET A 489 37.06 -16.75 19.21
C MET A 489 36.58 -17.03 17.79
N LEU A 490 36.06 -16.01 17.11
CA LEU A 490 35.66 -16.14 15.70
C LEU A 490 36.86 -15.86 14.80
N VAL A 491 37.09 -16.68 13.78
CA VAL A 491 38.22 -16.57 12.87
C VAL A 491 37.71 -16.65 11.44
N GLY A 492 38.17 -15.74 10.58
CA GLY A 492 37.80 -15.72 9.17
C GLY A 492 37.82 -14.31 8.59
N ILE A 493 37.86 -14.22 7.26
CA ILE A 493 37.97 -12.96 6.52
C ILE A 493 36.65 -12.15 6.52
N PRO A 494 36.67 -10.84 6.19
CA PRO A 494 35.45 -10.04 6.08
C PRO A 494 34.49 -10.65 5.07
N GLY A 495 33.19 -10.69 5.38
CA GLY A 495 32.19 -11.35 4.52
C GLY A 495 31.92 -12.83 4.84
N SER A 496 32.74 -13.48 5.66
CA SER A 496 32.61 -14.93 5.94
C SER A 496 31.42 -15.33 6.84
N GLY A 497 30.77 -14.37 7.51
CA GLY A 497 29.57 -14.62 8.33
C GLY A 497 29.76 -14.59 9.85
N LYS A 498 30.97 -14.29 10.36
CA LYS A 498 31.29 -14.22 11.80
C LYS A 498 30.28 -13.43 12.63
N SER A 499 30.08 -12.16 12.31
CA SER A 499 29.21 -11.26 13.06
C SER A 499 27.74 -11.69 13.02
N TRP A 500 27.32 -12.40 11.96
CA TRP A 500 25.96 -12.95 11.88
C TRP A 500 25.75 -14.05 12.93
N VAL A 501 26.69 -14.99 13.03
CA VAL A 501 26.66 -16.03 14.07
C VAL A 501 26.76 -15.41 15.46
N ALA A 502 27.69 -14.46 15.67
CA ALA A 502 27.83 -13.78 16.96
C ALA A 502 26.51 -13.13 17.41
N LYS A 503 25.89 -12.32 16.55
CA LYS A 503 24.61 -11.66 16.82
C LYS A 503 23.48 -12.65 17.03
N SER A 504 23.49 -13.77 16.30
CA SER A 504 22.53 -14.87 16.48
C SER A 504 22.66 -15.56 17.84
N LEU A 505 23.89 -15.75 18.34
CA LEU A 505 24.13 -16.31 19.67
C LEU A 505 23.72 -15.33 20.79
N ILE A 506 24.06 -14.05 20.65
CA ILE A 506 23.72 -13.00 21.63
C ILE A 506 22.20 -12.83 21.74
N ALA A 507 21.50 -12.82 20.59
CA ALA A 507 20.04 -12.69 20.58
C ALA A 507 19.33 -13.85 21.30
N ARG A 508 19.94 -15.06 21.32
CA ARG A 508 19.39 -16.25 21.98
C ARG A 508 19.86 -16.44 23.42
N ASP A 509 21.04 -15.96 23.76
CA ASP A 509 21.62 -16.03 25.10
C ASP A 509 22.28 -14.68 25.46
N PRO A 510 21.54 -13.78 26.13
CA PRO A 510 22.04 -12.44 26.48
C PRO A 510 23.19 -12.46 27.50
N ARG A 511 23.60 -13.64 28.00
CA ARG A 511 24.78 -13.80 28.86
C ARG A 511 26.10 -13.69 28.09
N TRP A 512 26.07 -13.73 26.75
CA TRP A 512 27.26 -13.48 25.95
C TRP A 512 27.67 -12.01 26.01
N THR A 513 28.88 -11.75 26.51
CA THR A 513 29.57 -10.49 26.29
C THR A 513 30.12 -10.48 24.87
N TYR A 514 29.76 -9.49 24.07
CA TYR A 514 30.24 -9.34 22.70
C TYR A 514 31.35 -8.29 22.61
N VAL A 515 32.48 -8.67 22.04
CA VAL A 515 33.62 -7.78 21.80
C VAL A 515 33.97 -7.83 20.33
N SER A 516 33.82 -6.69 19.65
CA SER A 516 34.18 -6.52 18.25
C SER A 516 35.09 -5.32 18.05
N GLN A 517 36.15 -5.51 17.26
CA GLN A 517 37.02 -4.42 16.84
C GLN A 517 36.40 -3.59 15.71
N ASP A 518 35.37 -4.09 15.02
CA ASP A 518 34.66 -3.28 14.02
C ASP A 518 33.77 -2.22 14.68
N GLU A 519 33.39 -2.43 15.94
CA GLU A 519 32.56 -1.52 16.75
C GLU A 519 33.39 -0.70 17.78
N SER A 520 34.70 -0.94 17.87
CA SER A 520 35.58 -0.27 18.84
C SER A 520 37.05 -0.20 18.35
N ASN A 521 38.00 0.09 19.24
CA ASN A 521 39.43 0.01 18.91
C ASN A 521 40.09 -1.17 19.63
N ARG A 522 41.31 -1.52 19.23
CA ARG A 522 42.04 -2.67 19.79
C ARG A 522 42.20 -2.56 21.32
N SER A 523 42.60 -1.39 21.83
CA SER A 523 42.82 -1.18 23.28
C SER A 523 41.53 -1.36 24.10
N ALA A 524 40.40 -0.91 23.55
CA ALA A 524 39.09 -1.13 24.15
C ALA A 524 38.72 -2.62 24.17
N CYS A 525 38.97 -3.35 23.07
CA CYS A 525 38.81 -4.80 23.02
C CYS A 525 39.69 -5.52 24.06
N GLU A 526 40.97 -5.15 24.19
CA GLU A 526 41.89 -5.73 25.17
C GLU A 526 41.39 -5.52 26.62
N THR A 527 40.89 -4.32 26.90
CA THR A 527 40.29 -3.99 28.20
C THR A 527 39.00 -4.80 28.44
N ALA A 528 38.15 -4.97 27.44
CA ALA A 528 36.90 -5.72 27.57
C ALA A 528 37.17 -7.22 27.78
N VAL A 529 38.09 -7.80 27.02
CA VAL A 529 38.48 -9.21 27.14
C VAL A 529 39.08 -9.50 28.51
N SER A 530 40.04 -8.67 28.97
CA SER A 530 40.71 -8.87 30.27
C SER A 530 39.79 -8.70 31.49
N ARG A 531 38.70 -7.92 31.36
CA ARG A 531 37.76 -7.66 32.47
C ARG A 531 36.54 -8.59 32.46
N SER A 532 36.29 -9.30 31.36
CA SER A 532 35.09 -10.12 31.22
C SER A 532 35.13 -11.31 32.18
N LYS A 533 34.05 -11.49 32.95
CA LYS A 533 33.85 -12.65 33.83
C LYS A 533 32.59 -13.37 33.37
N GLY A 534 32.75 -14.34 32.46
CA GLY A 534 31.64 -15.11 31.90
C GLY A 534 31.84 -15.41 30.42
N LYS A 535 30.73 -15.79 29.76
CA LYS A 535 30.68 -16.10 28.33
C LYS A 535 31.10 -14.89 27.50
N LEU A 536 32.13 -15.04 26.68
CA LEU A 536 32.69 -13.96 25.87
C LEU A 536 32.82 -14.40 24.40
N ILE A 537 32.34 -13.57 23.47
CA ILE A 537 32.58 -13.71 22.02
C ILE A 537 33.56 -12.62 21.60
N LEU A 538 34.68 -13.03 21.00
CA LEU A 538 35.61 -12.14 20.32
C LEU A 538 35.40 -12.23 18.81
N ASP A 539 34.72 -11.24 18.23
CA ASP A 539 34.50 -11.10 16.80
C ASP A 539 35.56 -10.18 16.17
N ARG A 540 36.60 -10.83 15.63
CA ARG A 540 37.67 -10.20 14.84
C ARG A 540 38.02 -11.14 13.69
N CYS A 541 38.83 -10.68 12.74
CA CYS A 541 39.31 -11.57 11.69
C CYS A 541 40.31 -12.61 12.20
N ASN A 542 41.07 -12.28 13.26
CA ASN A 542 41.98 -13.18 13.98
C ASN A 542 42.91 -13.97 13.03
N THR A 543 43.50 -13.24 12.08
CA THR A 543 44.17 -13.80 10.90
C THR A 543 45.44 -14.56 11.20
N SER A 544 46.23 -14.20 12.22
CA SER A 544 47.50 -14.85 12.53
C SER A 544 47.51 -15.61 13.86
N ALA A 545 48.24 -16.72 13.91
CA ALA A 545 48.41 -17.52 15.13
C ALA A 545 49.03 -16.73 16.30
N ALA A 546 49.93 -15.79 16.02
CA ALA A 546 50.54 -14.95 17.04
C ALA A 546 49.52 -14.02 17.72
N ASP A 547 48.62 -13.40 16.93
CA ASP A 547 47.55 -12.56 17.48
C ASP A 547 46.57 -13.41 18.30
N ARG A 548 46.13 -14.56 17.78
CA ARG A 548 45.22 -15.47 18.51
C ARG A 548 45.78 -15.91 19.85
N LYS A 549 47.06 -16.27 19.91
CA LYS A 549 47.75 -16.63 21.16
C LYS A 549 47.72 -15.49 22.19
N PHE A 550 47.94 -14.24 21.77
CA PHE A 550 47.85 -13.08 22.66
C PHE A 550 46.45 -12.94 23.28
N TRP A 551 45.39 -13.08 22.48
CA TRP A 551 44.01 -12.96 22.99
C TRP A 551 43.62 -14.12 23.91
N LEU A 552 44.08 -15.33 23.63
CA LEU A 552 43.88 -16.48 24.52
C LEU A 552 44.54 -16.25 25.88
N GLN A 553 45.77 -15.74 25.90
CA GLN A 553 46.49 -15.40 27.13
C GLN A 553 45.81 -14.26 27.89
N LEU A 554 45.29 -13.26 27.17
CA LEU A 554 44.61 -12.11 27.77
C LEU A 554 43.26 -12.48 28.40
N ALA A 555 42.53 -13.43 27.80
CA ALA A 555 41.25 -13.90 28.32
C ALA A 555 41.40 -14.76 29.59
N ASP A 556 42.54 -15.46 29.74
CA ASP A 556 42.84 -16.38 30.86
C ASP A 556 41.70 -17.37 31.15
N VAL A 557 41.21 -18.04 30.10
CA VAL A 557 40.04 -18.94 30.16
C VAL A 557 40.42 -20.41 29.96
N LYS A 558 39.68 -21.31 30.63
CA LYS A 558 39.90 -22.76 30.54
C LYS A 558 39.20 -23.42 29.34
N ASN A 559 38.02 -22.91 28.95
CA ASN A 559 37.19 -23.48 27.89
C ASN A 559 37.13 -22.55 26.67
N ALA A 560 38.28 -22.32 26.04
CA ALA A 560 38.39 -21.54 24.82
C ALA A 560 38.03 -22.38 23.59
N VAL A 561 37.13 -21.87 22.76
CA VAL A 561 36.68 -22.50 21.52
C VAL A 561 36.93 -21.56 20.35
N CYS A 562 37.50 -22.10 19.28
CA CYS A 562 37.71 -21.38 18.03
C CYS A 562 36.64 -21.75 17.01
N VAL A 563 36.08 -20.77 16.31
CA VAL A 563 35.18 -20.99 15.16
C VAL A 563 35.83 -20.43 13.92
N LEU A 564 36.25 -21.32 13.02
CA LEU A 564 36.79 -20.99 11.70
C LEU A 564 35.66 -20.89 10.68
N PHE A 565 35.52 -19.74 10.04
CA PHE A 565 34.65 -19.55 8.89
C PHE A 565 35.47 -19.69 7.61
N ASP A 566 35.44 -20.90 7.05
CA ASP A 566 36.23 -21.32 5.89
C ASP A 566 35.38 -21.22 4.62
N TYR A 567 35.28 -19.99 4.11
CA TYR A 567 34.59 -19.65 2.87
C TYR A 567 35.59 -19.08 1.86
N ASP A 568 35.30 -19.29 0.58
CA ASP A 568 36.09 -18.74 -0.52
C ASP A 568 36.18 -17.20 -0.45
N ALA A 569 37.32 -16.65 -0.87
CA ALA A 569 37.60 -15.22 -0.78
C ALA A 569 36.69 -14.39 -1.68
N ASP A 570 36.38 -14.86 -2.89
CA ASP A 570 35.52 -14.14 -3.84
C ASP A 570 34.08 -14.11 -3.33
N LEU A 571 33.62 -15.21 -2.72
CA LEU A 571 32.32 -15.26 -2.05
C LEU A 571 32.26 -14.29 -0.87
N CYS A 572 33.32 -14.24 -0.06
CA CYS A 572 33.43 -13.31 1.05
C CYS A 572 33.42 -11.85 0.59
N VAL A 573 34.15 -11.51 -0.48
CA VAL A 573 34.09 -10.18 -1.12
C VAL A 573 32.66 -9.89 -1.58
N SER A 574 32.05 -10.79 -2.33
CA SER A 574 30.67 -10.64 -2.84
C SER A 574 29.67 -10.35 -1.72
N ARG A 575 29.71 -11.14 -0.62
CA ARG A 575 28.87 -10.94 0.56
C ARG A 575 29.16 -9.62 1.27
N ALA A 576 30.44 -9.22 1.38
CA ALA A 576 30.81 -7.97 2.03
C ALA A 576 30.40 -6.73 1.21
N GLN A 577 30.44 -6.81 -0.12
CA GLN A 577 29.97 -5.75 -1.02
C GLN A 577 28.47 -5.50 -0.90
N GLN A 578 27.69 -6.46 -0.44
CA GLN A 578 26.24 -6.31 -0.26
C GLN A 578 25.86 -5.65 1.08
N ARG A 579 26.83 -5.34 1.95
CA ARG A 579 26.59 -4.75 3.28
C ARG A 579 26.63 -3.24 3.23
N ALA A 580 25.48 -2.64 2.99
CA ALA A 580 25.33 -1.18 2.93
C ALA A 580 25.65 -0.47 4.25
N ASP A 581 25.44 -1.12 5.39
CA ASP A 581 25.45 -0.54 6.74
C ASP A 581 26.73 -0.83 7.55
N HIS A 582 27.79 -1.35 6.93
CA HIS A 582 29.03 -1.66 7.66
C HIS A 582 29.74 -0.37 8.15
N PRO A 583 30.02 -0.21 9.46
CA PRO A 583 30.57 1.03 10.01
C PRO A 583 31.90 1.48 9.38
N THR A 584 32.76 0.52 9.01
CA THR A 584 34.15 0.78 8.57
C THR A 584 34.47 0.38 7.13
N LEU A 585 33.60 -0.40 6.46
CA LEU A 585 33.87 -1.02 5.15
C LEU A 585 32.65 -0.85 4.23
N PRO A 586 32.37 0.37 3.75
CA PRO A 586 31.28 0.60 2.82
C PRO A 586 31.55 -0.12 1.48
N PRO A 587 30.50 -0.54 0.75
CA PRO A 587 30.65 -1.20 -0.55
C PRO A 587 31.48 -0.39 -1.55
N GLY A 588 32.48 -1.03 -2.14
CA GLY A 588 33.42 -0.46 -3.09
C GLY A 588 34.83 -1.04 -2.94
N SER A 589 35.83 -0.28 -3.40
CA SER A 589 37.24 -0.72 -3.42
C SER A 589 37.82 -1.00 -2.02
N ARG A 590 37.30 -0.36 -0.97
CA ARG A 590 37.75 -0.57 0.41
C ARG A 590 37.53 -2.02 0.87
N VAL A 591 36.38 -2.62 0.53
CA VAL A 591 36.08 -4.03 0.85
C VAL A 591 37.08 -4.96 0.16
N VAL A 592 37.30 -4.78 -1.14
CA VAL A 592 38.22 -5.63 -1.92
C VAL A 592 39.64 -5.56 -1.35
N ASN A 593 40.14 -4.35 -1.09
CA ASN A 593 41.49 -4.15 -0.56
C ASN A 593 41.65 -4.75 0.84
N ALA A 594 40.64 -4.58 1.71
CA ALA A 594 40.67 -5.12 3.07
C ALA A 594 40.67 -6.66 3.07
N VAL A 595 39.81 -7.29 2.26
CA VAL A 595 39.78 -8.75 2.15
C VAL A 595 41.11 -9.28 1.60
N LYS A 596 41.63 -8.67 0.52
CA LYS A 596 42.92 -9.06 -0.05
C LYS A 596 44.05 -9.04 0.97
N GLN A 597 44.20 -7.92 1.70
CA GLN A 597 45.22 -7.78 2.74
C GLN A 597 45.08 -8.83 3.84
N MET A 598 43.84 -9.16 4.23
CA MET A 598 43.60 -10.14 5.29
C MET A 598 43.86 -11.58 4.83
N VAL A 599 43.58 -11.91 3.58
CA VAL A 599 43.91 -13.21 2.97
C VAL A 599 45.43 -13.42 2.97
N GLU A 600 46.20 -12.40 2.59
CA GLU A 600 47.67 -12.46 2.59
C GLU A 600 48.27 -12.71 3.99
N GLN A 601 47.56 -12.31 5.06
CA GLN A 601 47.99 -12.50 6.45
C GLN A 601 47.40 -13.74 7.14
N PHE A 602 46.52 -14.48 6.46
CA PHE A 602 45.70 -15.51 7.09
C PHE A 602 46.49 -16.82 7.32
N SER A 603 46.44 -17.33 8.55
CA SER A 603 46.91 -18.66 8.92
C SER A 603 45.79 -19.42 9.64
N ALA A 604 45.50 -20.64 9.18
CA ALA A 604 44.44 -21.47 9.77
C ALA A 604 44.68 -21.72 11.28
N PRO A 605 43.63 -21.77 12.11
CA PRO A 605 43.75 -22.10 13.53
C PRO A 605 44.10 -23.57 13.74
N GLU A 606 45.01 -23.84 14.67
CA GLU A 606 45.43 -25.17 15.05
C GLU A 606 45.13 -25.47 16.53
N ALA A 607 44.85 -26.74 16.86
CA ALA A 607 44.58 -27.16 18.23
C ALA A 607 45.76 -26.86 19.20
N LYS A 608 47.00 -26.87 18.70
CA LYS A 608 48.22 -26.55 19.47
C LYS A 608 48.27 -25.12 19.99
N GLU A 609 47.38 -24.23 19.52
CA GLU A 609 47.30 -22.84 19.98
C GLU A 609 46.65 -22.70 21.37
N GLY A 610 46.02 -23.75 21.90
CA GLY A 610 45.41 -23.77 23.23
C GLY A 610 43.88 -23.78 23.25
N PHE A 611 43.24 -24.04 22.11
CA PHE A 611 41.78 -24.22 22.02
C PHE A 611 41.36 -25.62 22.46
N LYS A 612 40.25 -25.72 23.18
CA LYS A 612 39.61 -27.00 23.55
C LYS A 612 38.99 -27.70 22.33
N ALA A 613 38.44 -26.90 21.41
CA ALA A 613 37.91 -27.35 20.14
C ALA A 613 38.05 -26.24 19.07
N VAL A 614 38.19 -26.67 17.83
CA VAL A 614 38.11 -25.83 16.62
C VAL A 614 36.92 -26.33 15.81
N LEU A 615 35.96 -25.44 15.56
CA LEU A 615 34.75 -25.74 14.79
C LEU A 615 34.84 -25.03 13.44
N THR A 616 34.62 -25.75 12.35
CA THR A 616 34.75 -25.20 11.00
C THR A 616 33.40 -25.08 10.33
N VAL A 617 33.05 -23.85 9.96
CA VAL A 617 31.80 -23.48 9.26
C VAL A 617 32.11 -23.26 7.78
N LYS A 618 31.51 -24.08 6.91
CA LYS A 618 31.68 -24.02 5.44
C LYS A 618 30.38 -23.83 4.67
N SER A 619 29.23 -23.87 5.34
CA SER A 619 27.91 -23.71 4.73
C SER A 619 26.92 -23.08 5.72
N PHE A 620 25.76 -22.65 5.23
CA PHE A 620 24.67 -22.16 6.10
C PHE A 620 24.20 -23.23 7.08
N ALA A 621 24.08 -24.49 6.63
CA ALA A 621 23.70 -25.61 7.50
C ALA A 621 24.68 -25.78 8.68
N ALA A 622 26.01 -25.72 8.41
CA ALA A 622 27.02 -25.77 9.46
C ALA A 622 26.94 -24.55 10.41
N ALA A 623 26.55 -23.37 9.93
CA ALA A 623 26.35 -22.20 10.77
C ALA A 623 25.13 -22.35 11.68
N ASP A 624 24.04 -22.93 11.18
CA ASP A 624 22.83 -23.21 11.96
C ASP A 624 23.07 -24.32 12.99
N ASP A 625 23.83 -25.36 12.64
CA ASP A 625 24.31 -26.39 13.56
C ASP A 625 25.14 -25.77 14.70
N LEU A 626 26.06 -24.85 14.38
CA LEU A 626 26.87 -24.13 15.35
C LEU A 626 26.01 -23.29 16.29
N ILE A 627 25.07 -22.52 15.75
CA ILE A 627 24.15 -21.70 16.56
C ILE A 627 23.33 -22.59 17.47
N SER A 628 22.80 -23.70 16.96
CA SER A 628 22.00 -24.66 17.72
C SER A 628 22.80 -25.34 18.82
N CYS A 629 24.07 -25.67 18.56
CA CYS A 629 24.97 -26.30 19.52
C CYS A 629 25.36 -25.37 20.68
N LEU A 630 25.55 -24.08 20.39
CA LEU A 630 26.01 -23.09 21.38
C LEU A 630 24.87 -22.27 22.02
N SER A 631 23.64 -22.39 21.52
CA SER A 631 22.46 -21.73 22.08
C SER A 631 21.70 -22.62 23.06
N PRO A 632 20.95 -22.04 24.01
CA PRO A 632 19.97 -22.78 24.80
C PRO A 632 18.93 -23.45 23.89
N THR A 633 18.45 -24.64 24.27
CA THR A 633 17.38 -25.32 23.53
C THR A 633 16.08 -24.51 23.57
N ILE A 634 15.59 -24.12 22.39
CA ILE A 634 14.39 -23.29 22.26
C ILE A 634 13.20 -24.19 21.97
N GLY A 635 12.50 -24.57 23.04
CA GLY A 635 11.31 -25.42 22.98
C GLY A 635 10.00 -24.65 23.01
N LEU A 636 8.91 -25.43 23.09
CA LEU A 636 7.57 -24.92 23.34
C LEU A 636 7.55 -24.13 24.65
N LEU A 637 7.12 -22.87 24.58
CA LEU A 637 6.88 -22.04 25.75
C LEU A 637 5.39 -22.14 26.07
N LYS A 638 5.04 -22.80 27.18
CA LYS A 638 3.65 -22.88 27.62
C LYS A 638 3.13 -21.48 27.91
N PHE A 639 1.95 -21.14 27.41
CA PHE A 639 1.33 -19.87 27.76
C PHE A 639 1.17 -19.79 29.30
N PRO A 640 1.73 -18.76 29.96
CA PRO A 640 1.68 -18.66 31.41
C PRO A 640 0.25 -18.65 31.94
N ARG A 641 -0.01 -19.34 33.05
CA ARG A 641 -1.33 -19.26 33.71
C ARG A 641 -1.52 -17.83 34.24
N THR A 642 -2.61 -17.18 33.85
CA THR A 642 -3.03 -15.89 34.42
C THR A 642 -3.83 -16.15 35.69
N ALA A 643 -3.51 -15.47 36.80
CA ALA A 643 -4.19 -15.68 38.07
C ALA A 643 -5.52 -14.93 38.17
N HIS A 644 -6.46 -15.47 38.95
CA HIS A 644 -7.70 -14.81 39.33
C HIS A 644 -7.42 -13.69 40.34
N LEU A 645 -8.02 -12.52 40.10
CA LEU A 645 -8.00 -11.41 41.05
C LEU A 645 -9.03 -11.60 42.17
N ILE A 646 -10.21 -12.09 41.83
CA ILE A 646 -11.29 -12.39 42.77
C ILE A 646 -11.93 -13.72 42.40
N ASP A 647 -12.45 -14.42 43.40
CA ASP A 647 -13.27 -15.61 43.19
C ASP A 647 -14.75 -15.22 43.12
N LEU A 648 -15.37 -15.48 41.96
CA LEU A 648 -16.81 -15.32 41.75
C LEU A 648 -17.54 -16.67 41.70
N GLY A 649 -16.86 -17.78 41.97
CA GLY A 649 -17.38 -19.15 41.85
C GLY A 649 -16.88 -19.92 40.63
N ALA A 650 -15.89 -19.37 39.91
CA ALA A 650 -15.37 -19.91 38.64
C ALA A 650 -13.92 -20.42 38.73
N ILE A 651 -13.35 -20.54 39.94
CA ILE A 651 -11.99 -21.04 40.17
C ILE A 651 -12.04 -22.57 40.27
N GLY A 652 -11.35 -23.25 39.34
CA GLY A 652 -11.14 -24.70 39.41
C GLY A 652 -9.96 -25.09 40.31
N SER A 653 -9.76 -26.39 40.54
CA SER A 653 -8.65 -26.92 41.34
C SER A 653 -7.25 -26.59 40.78
N ASP A 654 -7.17 -26.22 39.50
CA ASP A 654 -5.94 -25.88 38.78
C ASP A 654 -5.69 -24.35 38.64
N ASP A 655 -6.60 -23.51 39.13
CA ASP A 655 -6.50 -22.05 39.03
C ASP A 655 -5.71 -21.44 40.20
N ILE A 656 -5.05 -20.31 39.92
CA ILE A 656 -4.26 -19.55 40.91
C ILE A 656 -5.09 -18.34 41.32
N LEU A 657 -5.36 -18.14 42.61
CA LEU A 657 -5.95 -16.93 43.16
C LEU A 657 -4.84 -16.01 43.70
N LEU A 658 -4.74 -14.80 43.19
CA LEU A 658 -3.81 -13.76 43.62
C LEU A 658 -4.62 -12.47 43.90
N PRO A 659 -5.14 -12.31 45.13
CA PRO A 659 -6.11 -11.26 45.45
C PRO A 659 -5.50 -9.85 45.54
N CYS A 660 -4.18 -9.73 45.61
CA CYS A 660 -3.50 -8.43 45.66
C CYS A 660 -2.74 -8.19 44.35
N ALA A 661 -3.28 -7.33 43.49
CA ALA A 661 -2.49 -6.75 42.39
C ALA A 661 -1.41 -5.82 42.96
N PRO A 662 -0.24 -5.71 42.31
CA PRO A 662 0.75 -4.71 42.68
C PRO A 662 0.20 -3.31 42.39
N ILE A 663 0.55 -2.35 43.26
CA ILE A 663 0.17 -0.95 43.09
C ILE A 663 0.88 -0.39 41.84
N PRO A 664 0.16 0.14 40.84
CA PRO A 664 0.78 0.74 39.66
C PRO A 664 1.67 1.92 40.06
N THR A 665 2.89 1.97 39.53
CA THR A 665 3.79 3.12 39.71
C THR A 665 3.34 4.29 38.81
N THR A 666 3.73 5.52 39.18
CA THR A 666 3.42 6.71 38.38
C THR A 666 3.88 6.56 36.92
N GLY A 667 2.96 6.75 35.97
CA GLY A 667 3.20 6.59 34.53
C GLY A 667 2.77 5.25 33.94
N CYS A 668 2.37 4.26 34.77
CA CYS A 668 1.77 3.02 34.29
C CYS A 668 0.31 3.24 33.84
N THR A 669 -0.15 2.41 32.90
CA THR A 669 -1.55 2.34 32.48
C THR A 669 -2.11 0.96 32.80
N VAL A 670 -3.31 0.92 33.38
CA VAL A 670 -4.08 -0.32 33.56
C VAL A 670 -5.02 -0.49 32.36
N VAL A 671 -4.87 -1.60 31.65
CA VAL A 671 -5.66 -1.93 30.46
C VAL A 671 -6.55 -3.14 30.77
N ILE A 672 -7.85 -2.98 30.52
CA ILE A 672 -8.86 -4.00 30.79
C ILE A 672 -9.42 -4.45 29.44
N THR A 673 -9.31 -5.74 29.16
CA THR A 673 -9.75 -6.35 27.90
C THR A 673 -10.79 -7.42 28.15
N GLU A 674 -11.68 -7.61 27.18
CA GLU A 674 -12.63 -8.71 27.19
C GLU A 674 -11.87 -10.05 27.16
N LYS A 675 -12.20 -10.93 28.11
CA LYS A 675 -11.74 -12.33 28.06
C LYS A 675 -12.66 -13.12 27.14
N ILE A 676 -12.04 -13.83 26.19
CA ILE A 676 -12.74 -14.63 25.19
C ILE A 676 -12.58 -16.11 25.53
N ASP A 677 -13.66 -16.87 25.32
CA ASP A 677 -13.78 -18.30 25.59
C ASP A 677 -13.54 -19.11 24.31
N GLY A 678 -12.33 -19.65 24.17
CA GLY A 678 -11.93 -20.44 23.02
C GLY A 678 -10.79 -21.40 23.35
N ALA A 679 -10.11 -21.87 22.31
CA ALA A 679 -8.93 -22.70 22.45
C ALA A 679 -7.65 -21.85 22.36
N ASN A 680 -6.87 -21.82 23.44
CA ASN A 680 -5.61 -21.09 23.48
C ASN A 680 -4.69 -21.47 22.30
N MET A 681 -4.16 -20.46 21.61
CA MET A 681 -3.35 -20.66 20.42
C MET A 681 -2.17 -19.69 20.40
N GLY A 682 -1.02 -20.19 19.95
CA GLY A 682 0.20 -19.42 19.76
C GLY A 682 0.82 -19.68 18.39
N PHE A 683 1.25 -18.62 17.71
CA PHE A 683 1.98 -18.68 16.44
C PHE A 683 3.41 -18.19 16.64
N SER A 684 4.38 -18.95 16.14
CA SER A 684 5.81 -18.61 16.19
C SER A 684 6.54 -19.16 14.97
N LEU A 685 7.80 -18.78 14.76
CA LEU A 685 8.63 -19.37 13.71
C LEU A 685 9.62 -20.38 14.29
N SER A 686 9.95 -21.41 13.51
CA SER A 686 11.10 -22.29 13.74
C SER A 686 12.41 -21.61 13.32
N SER A 687 13.55 -22.27 13.54
CA SER A 687 14.88 -21.76 13.11
C SER A 687 14.98 -21.59 11.60
N ASP A 688 14.35 -22.48 10.83
CA ASP A 688 14.21 -22.46 9.38
C ASP A 688 13.00 -21.64 8.90
N ARG A 689 12.45 -20.80 9.78
CA ARG A 689 11.38 -19.82 9.50
C ARG A 689 10.06 -20.44 9.03
N GLN A 690 9.80 -21.70 9.39
CA GLN A 690 8.50 -22.33 9.21
C GLN A 690 7.54 -21.90 10.32
N LEU A 691 6.28 -21.71 9.97
CA LEU A 691 5.26 -21.35 10.94
C LEU A 691 4.94 -22.54 11.85
N LEU A 692 5.09 -22.34 13.15
CA LEU A 692 4.75 -23.29 14.19
C LEU A 692 3.49 -22.82 14.92
N VAL A 693 2.51 -23.72 15.06
CA VAL A 693 1.28 -23.46 15.81
C VAL A 693 1.27 -24.30 17.06
N GLN A 694 1.14 -23.64 18.21
CA GLN A 694 1.01 -24.28 19.50
C GLN A 694 -0.38 -24.07 20.08
N ASN A 695 -0.91 -25.13 20.70
CA ASN A 695 -1.89 -24.98 21.77
C ASN A 695 -1.12 -24.73 23.09
N ARG A 696 -1.78 -24.78 24.25
CA ARG A 696 -1.20 -24.46 25.56
C ARG A 696 0.07 -25.23 25.90
N SER A 697 0.17 -26.51 25.53
CA SER A 697 1.25 -27.41 25.98
C SER A 697 1.92 -28.25 24.89
N HIS A 698 1.43 -28.20 23.64
CA HIS A 698 1.92 -29.00 22.52
C HIS A 698 1.67 -28.27 21.19
N PHE A 699 2.45 -28.62 20.16
CA PHE A 699 2.21 -28.16 18.80
C PHE A 699 1.00 -28.86 18.19
N VAL A 700 0.26 -28.16 17.33
CA VAL A 700 -0.98 -28.64 16.70
C VAL A 700 -0.99 -28.28 15.22
N ASN A 701 -1.78 -29.03 14.46
CA ASN A 701 -2.08 -28.81 13.05
C ASN A 701 -3.56 -29.16 12.78
N SER A 702 -4.01 -28.98 11.53
CA SER A 702 -5.40 -29.28 11.14
C SER A 702 -5.86 -30.72 11.37
N SER A 703 -4.92 -31.68 11.39
CA SER A 703 -5.19 -33.10 11.64
C SER A 703 -5.22 -33.47 13.12
N SER A 704 -4.81 -32.56 14.02
CA SER A 704 -4.61 -32.88 15.44
C SER A 704 -5.94 -33.06 16.19
N HIS A 705 -6.94 -32.25 15.87
CA HIS A 705 -8.29 -32.34 16.44
C HIS A 705 -9.28 -31.64 15.49
N SER A 706 -10.55 -32.07 15.49
CA SER A 706 -11.60 -31.52 14.63
C SER A 706 -11.82 -30.00 14.81
N GLN A 707 -11.56 -29.47 16.01
CA GLN A 707 -11.59 -28.02 16.27
C GLN A 707 -10.55 -27.22 15.47
N PHE A 708 -9.49 -27.85 14.97
CA PHE A 708 -8.43 -27.20 14.18
C PHE A 708 -8.58 -27.44 12.68
N LYS A 709 -9.68 -28.05 12.21
CA LYS A 709 -9.87 -28.41 10.79
C LYS A 709 -9.75 -27.22 9.83
N LYS A 710 -10.10 -26.01 10.26
CA LYS A 710 -10.01 -24.77 9.46
C LYS A 710 -8.68 -24.01 9.61
N LEU A 711 -7.75 -24.53 10.41
CA LEU A 711 -6.49 -23.85 10.75
C LEU A 711 -5.64 -23.58 9.51
N ASP A 712 -5.40 -24.57 8.66
CA ASP A 712 -4.55 -24.41 7.47
C ASP A 712 -5.10 -23.34 6.51
N SER A 713 -6.42 -23.32 6.29
CA SER A 713 -7.07 -22.30 5.46
C SER A 713 -6.99 -20.89 6.04
N TRP A 714 -6.94 -20.77 7.37
CA TRP A 714 -6.76 -19.49 8.04
C TRP A 714 -5.30 -19.05 7.96
N ILE A 715 -4.35 -19.95 8.22
CA ILE A 715 -2.91 -19.69 8.08
C ILE A 715 -2.58 -19.24 6.67
N GLU A 716 -3.10 -19.89 5.63
CA GLU A 716 -2.78 -19.52 4.26
C GLU A 716 -3.23 -18.09 3.93
N ARG A 717 -4.39 -17.67 4.46
CA ARG A 717 -4.90 -16.32 4.28
C ARG A 717 -4.05 -15.26 5.00
N HIS A 718 -3.49 -15.60 6.15
CA HIS A 718 -2.73 -14.67 7.01
C HIS A 718 -1.22 -14.96 7.01
N ARG A 719 -0.72 -15.77 6.06
CA ARG A 719 0.66 -16.28 6.06
C ARG A 719 1.67 -15.13 6.01
N GLU A 720 1.50 -14.22 5.07
CA GLU A 720 2.37 -13.05 4.89
C GLU A 720 2.35 -12.16 6.13
N GLU A 721 1.15 -11.86 6.65
CA GLU A 721 0.96 -11.02 7.84
C GLU A 721 1.63 -11.62 9.09
N LEU A 722 1.47 -12.94 9.31
CA LEU A 722 2.12 -13.66 10.40
C LEU A 722 3.63 -13.70 10.24
N PHE A 723 4.12 -13.92 9.02
CA PHE A 723 5.54 -13.97 8.75
C PHE A 723 6.19 -12.61 9.01
N GLU A 724 5.61 -11.52 8.52
CA GLU A 724 6.12 -10.15 8.78
C GLU A 724 6.10 -9.80 10.27
N LEU A 725 5.03 -10.19 10.98
CA LEU A 725 4.90 -9.94 12.41
C LEU A 725 5.91 -10.72 13.25
N LEU A 726 6.17 -11.98 12.92
CA LEU A 726 7.01 -12.89 13.72
C LEU A 726 8.49 -12.83 13.30
N ASN A 727 8.78 -12.55 12.03
CA ASN A 727 10.14 -12.56 11.47
C ASN A 727 10.90 -11.23 11.64
N ARG A 728 10.59 -10.47 12.70
CA ARG A 728 11.13 -9.10 12.91
C ARG A 728 12.60 -9.09 13.31
N ASP A 729 13.05 -10.13 14.01
CA ASP A 729 14.45 -10.28 14.40
C ASP A 729 15.15 -11.23 13.42
N LYS A 730 15.98 -10.63 12.54
CA LYS A 730 16.70 -11.39 11.51
C LYS A 730 17.65 -12.44 12.07
N TYR A 731 18.15 -12.23 13.29
CA TYR A 731 19.11 -13.10 13.97
C TYR A 731 18.41 -14.17 14.82
N PHE A 732 17.19 -13.90 15.29
CA PHE A 732 16.45 -14.81 16.17
C PHE A 732 15.01 -15.04 15.65
N PRO A 733 14.82 -15.89 14.62
CA PRO A 733 13.50 -16.15 14.04
C PRO A 733 12.45 -16.63 15.04
N GLN A 734 12.85 -17.43 16.04
CA GLN A 734 11.94 -17.98 17.04
C GLN A 734 11.60 -17.00 18.18
N ARG A 735 12.04 -15.72 18.09
CA ARG A 735 11.95 -14.74 19.18
C ARG A 735 10.52 -14.42 19.59
N PHE A 736 9.63 -14.24 18.62
CA PHE A 736 8.27 -13.75 18.89
C PHE A 736 7.24 -14.88 18.88
N ILE A 737 6.27 -14.79 19.79
CA ILE A 737 5.10 -15.67 19.81
C ILE A 737 3.83 -14.82 19.91
N LEU A 738 2.98 -14.85 18.88
CA LEU A 738 1.67 -14.23 18.92
C LEU A 738 0.68 -15.18 19.60
N TYR A 739 0.13 -14.77 20.74
CA TYR A 739 -0.89 -15.50 21.47
C TYR A 739 -2.28 -14.93 21.23
N GLY A 740 -3.26 -15.83 21.12
CA GLY A 740 -4.66 -15.52 20.96
C GLY A 740 -5.57 -16.69 21.31
N GLU A 741 -6.86 -16.49 21.07
CA GLU A 741 -7.87 -17.54 21.19
C GLU A 741 -8.34 -17.98 19.81
N TRP A 742 -8.37 -19.28 19.59
CA TRP A 742 -8.95 -19.91 18.41
C TRP A 742 -10.43 -20.18 18.65
N MET A 743 -11.24 -19.57 17.80
CA MET A 743 -12.68 -19.38 17.99
C MET A 743 -13.52 -20.18 17.00
N HIS A 744 -12.95 -21.19 16.32
CA HIS A 744 -13.68 -21.93 15.29
C HIS A 744 -14.96 -22.56 15.84
N ALA A 745 -14.92 -23.09 17.05
CA ALA A 745 -16.01 -23.85 17.63
C ALA A 745 -16.47 -23.29 18.98
N VAL A 746 -17.74 -23.54 19.30
CA VAL A 746 -18.43 -23.05 20.49
C VAL A 746 -17.96 -23.86 21.69
N HIS A 747 -17.34 -23.18 22.65
CA HIS A 747 -16.98 -23.76 23.95
C HIS A 747 -18.17 -23.63 24.91
N SER A 748 -18.14 -22.66 25.82
CA SER A 748 -19.22 -22.37 26.75
C SER A 748 -19.98 -21.09 26.37
N VAL A 749 -19.34 -20.15 25.68
CA VAL A 749 -19.98 -18.97 25.08
C VAL A 749 -20.17 -19.18 23.58
N SER A 750 -21.40 -18.98 23.10
CA SER A 750 -21.71 -18.94 21.67
C SER A 750 -21.51 -17.53 21.13
N TYR A 751 -20.53 -17.35 20.26
CA TYR A 751 -20.25 -16.08 19.60
C TYR A 751 -20.92 -16.01 18.23
N ASN A 752 -21.49 -14.85 17.90
CA ASN A 752 -22.23 -14.61 16.65
C ASN A 752 -21.71 -13.41 15.84
N ALA A 753 -20.78 -12.63 16.41
CA ALA A 753 -20.26 -11.41 15.81
C ALA A 753 -18.71 -11.37 15.81
N LEU A 754 -18.05 -12.53 15.71
CA LEU A 754 -16.59 -12.56 15.61
C LEU A 754 -16.12 -11.97 14.28
N PRO A 755 -15.04 -11.18 14.25
CA PRO A 755 -14.49 -10.67 13.01
C PRO A 755 -13.75 -11.75 12.21
N ASP A 756 -13.17 -12.75 12.87
CA ASP A 756 -12.53 -13.92 12.25
C ASP A 756 -12.36 -15.08 13.28
N ARG A 757 -11.74 -16.19 12.87
CA ARG A 757 -11.54 -17.42 13.66
C ARG A 757 -10.44 -17.34 14.71
N PHE A 758 -9.64 -16.28 14.71
CA PHE A 758 -8.58 -16.06 15.69
C PHE A 758 -8.63 -14.63 16.22
N LEU A 759 -8.52 -14.48 17.53
CA LEU A 759 -8.40 -13.19 18.20
C LEU A 759 -7.10 -13.13 18.99
N ALA A 760 -6.15 -12.32 18.51
CA ALA A 760 -4.91 -12.04 19.24
C ALA A 760 -5.20 -11.32 20.56
N PHE A 761 -4.39 -11.59 21.59
CA PHE A 761 -4.49 -10.85 22.86
C PHE A 761 -3.13 -10.51 23.49
N ASP A 762 -2.04 -11.16 23.06
CA ASP A 762 -0.68 -10.92 23.59
C ASP A 762 0.38 -11.24 22.54
N LEU A 763 1.49 -10.52 22.58
CA LEU A 763 2.71 -10.86 21.85
C LEU A 763 3.85 -11.03 22.86
N PHE A 764 4.49 -12.20 22.86
CA PHE A 764 5.59 -12.49 23.76
C PHE A 764 6.93 -12.37 23.04
N ASP A 765 7.87 -11.67 23.67
CA ASP A 765 9.27 -11.56 23.22
C ASP A 765 10.15 -12.47 24.08
N ARG A 766 10.68 -13.54 23.49
CA ARG A 766 11.61 -14.47 24.17
C ARG A 766 12.95 -13.84 24.51
N GLY A 767 13.42 -12.88 23.73
CA GLY A 767 14.69 -12.19 23.99
C GLY A 767 14.62 -11.35 25.26
N GLU A 768 13.48 -10.69 25.49
CA GLU A 768 13.23 -9.87 26.67
C GLU A 768 12.57 -10.62 27.84
N GLY A 769 11.97 -11.78 27.55
CA GLY A 769 11.20 -12.57 28.51
C GLY A 769 9.90 -11.90 28.96
N LYS A 770 9.30 -11.05 28.13
CA LYS A 770 8.18 -10.16 28.50
C LYS A 770 7.08 -10.17 27.43
N PHE A 771 5.87 -9.78 27.84
CA PHE A 771 4.78 -9.47 26.93
C PHE A 771 4.84 -8.00 26.52
N VAL A 772 4.64 -7.75 25.24
CA VAL A 772 4.51 -6.42 24.65
C VAL A 772 3.19 -5.79 25.11
N ASP A 773 3.18 -4.49 25.37
CA ASP A 773 1.98 -3.75 25.78
C ASP A 773 0.90 -3.68 24.67
N ARG A 774 -0.28 -3.22 25.07
CA ARG A 774 -1.45 -3.20 24.19
C ARG A 774 -1.26 -2.28 23.00
N ASP A 775 -0.77 -1.07 23.23
CA ASP A 775 -0.67 -0.04 22.18
C ASP A 775 0.37 -0.40 21.12
N THR A 776 1.48 -1.02 21.53
CA THR A 776 2.46 -1.56 20.59
C THR A 776 1.85 -2.71 19.80
N LEU A 777 1.17 -3.67 20.44
CA LEU A 777 0.54 -4.78 19.72
C LEU A 777 -0.52 -4.31 18.72
N GLU A 778 -1.36 -3.34 19.08
CA GLU A 778 -2.32 -2.73 18.15
C GLU A 778 -1.62 -2.04 16.98
N THR A 779 -0.53 -1.33 17.24
CA THR A 779 0.28 -0.68 16.19
C THR A 779 0.88 -1.72 15.24
N LEU A 780 1.33 -2.87 15.76
CA LEU A 780 1.90 -3.96 14.97
C LEU A 780 0.87 -4.67 14.10
N LEU A 781 -0.37 -4.84 14.58
CA LEU A 781 -1.45 -5.50 13.84
C LEU A 781 -2.22 -4.52 12.92
N ASN A 782 -1.98 -3.21 13.04
CA ASN A 782 -2.71 -2.21 12.27
C ASN A 782 -2.52 -2.36 10.75
N GLY A 783 -3.61 -2.70 10.05
CA GLY A 783 -3.62 -2.94 8.62
C GLY A 783 -3.46 -4.40 8.19
N THR A 784 -3.36 -5.31 9.15
CA THR A 784 -3.48 -6.76 8.90
C THR A 784 -4.95 -7.19 9.03
N GLY A 785 -5.29 -8.36 8.49
CA GLY A 785 -6.55 -9.06 8.75
C GLY A 785 -6.58 -9.79 10.11
N ILE A 786 -5.50 -9.73 10.90
CA ILE A 786 -5.43 -10.38 12.22
C ILE A 786 -6.09 -9.47 13.25
N HIS A 787 -7.25 -9.91 13.75
CA HIS A 787 -8.02 -9.17 14.74
C HIS A 787 -7.54 -9.43 16.17
N ILE A 788 -7.83 -8.47 17.05
CA ILE A 788 -7.37 -8.45 18.44
C ILE A 788 -8.57 -8.32 19.40
N THR A 789 -8.47 -8.85 20.62
CA THR A 789 -9.53 -8.74 21.65
C THR A 789 -9.88 -7.29 21.97
N LYS A 790 -11.12 -7.03 22.42
CA LYS A 790 -11.62 -5.66 22.65
C LYS A 790 -11.09 -5.07 23.95
N VAL A 791 -10.55 -3.85 23.91
CA VAL A 791 -10.32 -3.02 25.10
C VAL A 791 -11.65 -2.49 25.59
N MET A 792 -11.95 -2.76 26.87
CA MET A 792 -13.16 -2.31 27.54
C MET A 792 -12.91 -0.96 28.22
N GLU A 793 -11.81 -0.85 28.97
CA GLU A 793 -11.45 0.34 29.73
C GLU A 793 -9.92 0.50 29.82
N LYS A 794 -9.46 1.75 29.94
CA LYS A 794 -8.08 2.11 30.30
C LYS A 794 -8.15 3.08 31.48
N MET A 795 -7.34 2.85 32.51
CA MET A 795 -7.36 3.64 33.74
C MET A 795 -5.97 3.69 34.41
N ALA A 796 -5.82 4.57 35.41
CA ALA A 796 -4.54 4.76 36.11
C ALA A 796 -4.34 3.78 37.29
N THR A 797 -5.42 3.23 37.84
CA THR A 797 -5.42 2.36 39.02
C THR A 797 -6.02 1.00 38.70
N ILE A 798 -5.73 -0.02 39.53
CA ILE A 798 -6.39 -1.32 39.41
C ILE A 798 -7.86 -1.19 39.84
N PRO A 799 -8.82 -1.79 39.10
CA PRO A 799 -10.21 -1.80 39.51
C PRO A 799 -10.42 -2.46 40.87
N THR A 800 -11.32 -1.89 41.66
CA THR A 800 -11.83 -2.49 42.91
C THR A 800 -12.66 -3.75 42.63
N ASP A 801 -12.83 -4.60 43.63
CA ASP A 801 -13.68 -5.80 43.53
C ASP A 801 -15.10 -5.50 43.03
N SER A 802 -15.67 -4.36 43.41
CA SER A 802 -17.00 -3.92 42.94
C SER A 802 -16.98 -3.60 41.44
N GLU A 803 -15.98 -2.84 40.98
CA GLU A 803 -15.82 -2.51 39.56
C GLU A 803 -15.54 -3.76 38.71
N LEU A 804 -14.73 -4.71 39.21
CA LEU A 804 -14.50 -5.99 38.54
C LEU A 804 -15.79 -6.81 38.41
N ARG A 805 -16.63 -6.83 39.46
CA ARG A 805 -17.95 -7.49 39.42
C ARG A 805 -18.86 -6.86 38.38
N GLU A 806 -18.86 -5.54 38.23
CA GLU A 806 -19.66 -4.84 37.22
C GLU A 806 -19.12 -5.07 35.80
N LEU A 807 -17.80 -5.06 35.62
CA LEU A 807 -17.15 -5.29 34.32
C LEU A 807 -17.53 -6.64 33.71
N VAL A 808 -17.60 -7.70 34.51
CA VAL A 808 -18.02 -9.03 34.03
C VAL A 808 -19.53 -9.13 33.74
N GLN A 809 -20.34 -8.14 34.13
CA GLN A 809 -21.76 -8.05 33.76
C GLN A 809 -21.99 -7.38 32.40
N LYS A 810 -20.97 -6.73 31.83
CA LYS A 810 -21.12 -6.01 30.55
C LYS A 810 -21.40 -6.97 29.39
N LYS A 811 -22.12 -6.46 28.39
CA LYS A 811 -22.37 -7.18 27.13
C LYS A 811 -21.05 -7.42 26.40
N SER A 812 -20.89 -8.62 25.84
CA SER A 812 -19.75 -8.97 24.99
C SER A 812 -19.75 -8.15 23.70
N ALA A 813 -18.56 -7.81 23.19
CA ALA A 813 -18.44 -7.20 21.87
C ALA A 813 -18.72 -8.19 20.73
N PHE A 814 -18.71 -9.49 20.99
CA PHE A 814 -18.73 -10.56 19.98
C PHE A 814 -19.89 -11.54 20.15
N ALA A 815 -20.69 -11.40 21.21
CA ALA A 815 -21.85 -12.23 21.51
C ALA A 815 -23.04 -11.39 21.99
N GLU A 816 -24.26 -11.90 21.86
CA GLU A 816 -25.45 -11.25 22.43
C GLU A 816 -25.46 -11.25 23.98
N GLY A 817 -24.72 -12.19 24.59
CA GLY A 817 -24.64 -12.36 26.03
C GLY A 817 -23.60 -11.47 26.72
N ARG A 818 -23.43 -11.72 28.02
CA ARG A 818 -22.36 -11.10 28.82
C ARG A 818 -20.99 -11.66 28.44
N VAL A 819 -19.95 -10.89 28.71
CA VAL A 819 -18.55 -11.35 28.61
C VAL A 819 -18.32 -12.61 29.45
N GLU A 820 -17.37 -13.46 29.05
CA GLU A 820 -16.89 -14.56 29.89
C GLU A 820 -16.25 -14.02 31.17
N GLY A 821 -15.47 -12.97 30.99
CA GLY A 821 -14.67 -12.34 32.02
C GLY A 821 -13.86 -11.18 31.46
N VAL A 822 -12.92 -10.70 32.26
CA VAL A 822 -11.98 -9.65 31.87
C VAL A 822 -10.55 -10.05 32.19
N VAL A 823 -9.61 -9.56 31.38
CA VAL A 823 -8.18 -9.62 31.65
C VAL A 823 -7.70 -8.21 31.97
N VAL A 824 -7.03 -8.07 33.11
CA VAL A 824 -6.48 -6.81 33.62
C VAL A 824 -4.96 -6.86 33.48
N LYS A 825 -4.36 -5.86 32.83
CA LYS A 825 -2.91 -5.75 32.67
C LYS A 825 -2.41 -4.41 33.21
N ILE A 826 -1.26 -4.41 33.85
CA ILE A 826 -0.50 -3.18 34.16
C ILE A 826 0.60 -3.07 33.10
N GLU A 827 0.62 -1.95 32.38
CA GLU A 827 1.50 -1.69 31.25
C GLU A 827 2.36 -0.45 31.51
N ASP A 828 3.63 -0.52 31.10
CA ASP A 828 4.62 0.55 31.26
C ASP A 828 5.72 0.45 30.21
N LYS A 829 5.98 1.56 29.52
CA LYS A 829 7.09 1.74 28.56
C LYS A 829 7.20 0.61 27.52
N GLY A 830 6.11 0.23 26.86
CA GLY A 830 6.12 -0.80 25.82
C GLY A 830 5.90 -2.23 26.32
N TRP A 831 5.82 -2.44 27.64
CA TRP A 831 5.80 -3.79 28.23
C TRP A 831 4.67 -3.99 29.24
N VAL A 832 4.15 -5.21 29.30
CA VAL A 832 3.27 -5.66 30.37
C VAL A 832 4.09 -6.03 31.60
N LYS A 833 3.82 -5.37 32.73
CA LYS A 833 4.47 -5.62 34.03
C LYS A 833 3.76 -6.70 34.84
N TRP A 834 2.45 -6.75 34.73
CA TRP A 834 1.61 -7.65 35.53
C TRP A 834 0.29 -7.96 34.81
N ARG A 835 -0.29 -9.13 35.06
CA ARG A 835 -1.56 -9.58 34.47
C ARG A 835 -2.40 -10.36 35.47
N GLY A 836 -3.70 -10.16 35.43
CA GLY A 836 -4.70 -10.94 36.16
C GLY A 836 -5.97 -11.12 35.34
N LYS A 837 -6.85 -12.01 35.77
CA LYS A 837 -8.16 -12.24 35.15
C LYS A 837 -9.27 -12.28 36.18
N VAL A 838 -10.50 -12.04 35.75
CA VAL A 838 -11.73 -12.32 36.50
C VAL A 838 -12.68 -13.01 35.55
N VAL A 839 -13.31 -14.09 35.99
CA VAL A 839 -14.29 -14.87 35.21
C VAL A 839 -15.61 -14.83 35.98
N ARG A 840 -16.73 -14.66 35.29
CA ARG A 840 -18.05 -14.60 35.94
C ARG A 840 -18.42 -15.92 36.61
N GLY A 841 -19.17 -15.86 37.70
CA GLY A 841 -19.46 -17.01 38.56
C GLY A 841 -20.34 -18.11 37.96
N ASP A 842 -21.20 -17.78 37.00
CA ASP A 842 -22.09 -18.71 36.31
C ASP A 842 -21.46 -19.30 35.04
N PHE A 843 -20.18 -19.05 34.80
CA PHE A 843 -19.44 -19.63 33.68
C PHE A 843 -19.05 -21.08 33.95
N LEU A 844 -19.51 -21.99 33.09
CA LEU A 844 -19.12 -23.40 33.15
C LEU A 844 -17.78 -23.59 32.44
N ALA A 845 -16.72 -23.89 33.20
CA ALA A 845 -15.40 -24.19 32.63
C ALA A 845 -15.30 -25.67 32.22
N GLY A 846 -15.04 -25.98 30.94
CA GLY A 846 -14.59 -27.31 30.53
C GLY A 846 -14.96 -27.78 29.12
N ASN A 847 -14.17 -28.71 28.58
CA ASN A 847 -14.36 -29.31 27.25
C ASN A 847 -15.28 -30.55 27.27
N GLN A 848 -15.95 -30.85 28.38
CA GLN A 848 -16.73 -32.10 28.55
C GLN A 848 -17.89 -32.23 27.55
N HIS A 849 -18.30 -31.15 26.90
CA HIS A 849 -19.37 -31.17 25.88
C HIS A 849 -18.98 -31.84 24.56
N TRP A 850 -17.69 -32.03 24.27
CA TRP A 850 -17.20 -32.37 22.93
C TRP A 850 -16.84 -33.84 22.75
N SER A 851 -16.58 -34.57 23.84
CA SER A 851 -16.24 -35.99 23.78
C SER A 851 -17.41 -36.90 23.37
N LYS A 852 -18.63 -36.35 23.26
CA LYS A 852 -19.87 -37.08 22.90
C LYS A 852 -20.77 -36.41 21.85
N ASN A 853 -20.51 -35.16 21.42
CA ASN A 853 -21.39 -34.40 20.51
C ASN A 853 -20.66 -33.85 19.27
N VAL A 854 -21.43 -33.56 18.21
CA VAL A 854 -20.94 -32.87 17.00
C VAL A 854 -20.50 -31.44 17.35
N ILE A 855 -19.34 -31.02 16.83
CA ILE A 855 -18.82 -29.66 17.03
C ILE A 855 -19.78 -28.61 16.44
N GLN A 856 -20.16 -27.63 17.25
CA GLN A 856 -20.87 -26.44 16.80
C GLN A 856 -19.87 -25.32 16.47
N GLU A 857 -20.01 -24.67 15.32
CA GLU A 857 -19.13 -23.54 14.93
C GLU A 857 -19.65 -22.20 15.48
N ASN A 858 -18.73 -21.29 15.85
CA ASN A 858 -19.10 -19.90 16.13
C ASN A 858 -19.42 -19.14 14.83
N GLY A 859 -20.27 -18.10 14.95
CA GLY A 859 -20.61 -17.19 13.87
C GLY A 859 -19.54 -16.11 13.63
N ILE A 860 -19.18 -15.92 12.36
CA ILE A 860 -18.25 -14.88 11.90
C ILE A 860 -19.06 -13.84 11.12
N LEU A 861 -18.81 -12.56 11.35
CA LEU A 861 -19.36 -11.48 10.54
C LEU A 861 -18.81 -11.62 9.13
N ALA A 862 -19.67 -11.85 8.15
CA ALA A 862 -19.28 -11.83 6.75
C ALA A 862 -18.70 -10.46 6.43
N THR A 863 -17.38 -10.34 6.38
CA THR A 863 -16.72 -9.26 5.67
C THR A 863 -17.17 -9.36 4.21
N ASN A 864 -17.55 -8.25 3.59
CA ASN A 864 -17.94 -8.21 2.18
C ASN A 864 -16.81 -8.80 1.31
N VAL A 865 -16.89 -10.10 1.01
CA VAL A 865 -16.00 -10.79 0.09
C VAL A 865 -16.57 -10.54 -1.31
N ALA A 866 -16.12 -9.45 -1.92
CA ALA A 866 -16.10 -9.37 -3.37
C ALA A 866 -15.08 -10.40 -3.88
N GLY A 867 -15.56 -11.38 -4.66
CA GLY A 867 -14.73 -12.21 -5.52
C GLY A 867 -14.16 -13.47 -4.86
N LEU A 868 -14.97 -14.53 -4.78
CA LEU A 868 -14.50 -15.91 -4.93
C LEU A 868 -15.68 -16.76 -5.41
N ASN A 869 -15.87 -16.79 -6.74
CA ASN A 869 -16.66 -17.83 -7.38
C ASN A 869 -15.90 -19.15 -7.24
N ILE A 870 -16.29 -19.96 -6.25
CA ILE A 870 -15.93 -21.38 -6.21
C ILE A 870 -17.03 -22.10 -6.97
N THR A 871 -16.75 -22.45 -8.22
CA THR A 871 -17.48 -23.53 -8.89
C THR A 871 -16.99 -24.85 -8.31
N SER A 872 -17.97 -25.73 -8.10
CA SER A 872 -17.93 -27.11 -7.59
C SER A 872 -16.69 -27.94 -7.92
#